data_AF-A0A2S0WVV1-F1
#
_entry.id   AF-A0A2S0WVV1-F1
#
_cell.length_a   1.000
_cell.length_b   1.000
_cell.length_c   1.000
_cell.angle_alpha   90.00
_cell.angle_beta   90.00
_cell.angle_gamma   90.00
#
_symmetry.space_group_name_H-M   'P 1'
#
loop_
_entity.id
_entity.type
_entity.pdbx_description
1 polymer ?
#
loop_
_entity_poly.entity_id
_entity_poly.type
_entity_poly.pdbx_seq_one_letter_code
_entity_poly.pdbx_strand_id
1 'polypeptide(L)'
;MDAPGRGRQIANRATAALVVVSVLLIVVAALVAPQEPGGVRFSAAQVYVWASNDADGAIGRVNTLTSEFDAALSLDVGKIDLAQSPTSVLVIDREIGSIVPLDPATLEFGDAVRLPSKTTVVALIPAQKGHQGHQGHRGAGTGAGTERVALLAPNTGRLWVTPADRLSKFDHSSPPSFEFGEGAAMVVDAAGELIVASPRDGSVYRVGDDHSERIGGFEPSRGSASMPVQVSATSAGWAVLDPRSKRLFSSEGMIDLGHAVSAGAELALQHVAVGSRADAAADPGRVLVATSSELLAITATGEVRVLARVSGDPAKPLSVGGCGFAAWSDGNDWSQCAESGDRVASDARPRTAAAPVSRRGVSGDEGGGGFRGAAPIFRANGGAFVLNDPATGEVWNVTADGAVPVSWAELLGENNDAALALEPGMPSERGPDSPPARRAPPSTTAPDAPAPPGSGAQNPESQPSRAVASGPQREPLQPSGVGVVVDAASGTISLDWPDFGSAAPVLGYFAQRLAPGEHQTACSVASTGAVTPPTGDVLDVGRARSAIFGGAPPPDGGYRFMVWGYTATACAGSEAVTVLPAPVPSAVADVGGAMTWVGTRYEYRIAPAGGAALYELQRLDTEREPVGEPVVFSGAAVPRELTGDVFGEPVVFRLRACTVWGADAACGPWSEHAAPQPSLDFTLPGLVYSEERGEWTWVALPDNAGQSARVLCMGRSGPAGQVEIADGYCRTGEAFASGDAILRVRIAGVVLDIVGSDR
;
A
#
# COMPACT_ATOMS: atom_id res chain seq x y z
N MET A 1 -3.20 67.98 23.61
CA MET A 1 -4.36 68.03 22.70
C MET A 1 -3.98 67.20 21.49
N ASP A 2 -4.34 65.93 21.57
CA ASP A 2 -4.12 64.88 20.59
C ASP A 2 -5.12 64.99 19.43
N ALA A 3 -4.64 64.70 18.22
CA ALA A 3 -5.41 63.98 17.21
C ALA A 3 -4.44 63.25 16.25
N PRO A 4 -4.65 61.96 15.95
CA PRO A 4 -3.64 61.12 15.32
C PRO A 4 -3.78 61.03 13.79
N GLY A 5 -2.64 60.75 13.15
CA GLY A 5 -2.48 60.59 11.71
C GLY A 5 -3.10 59.31 11.15
N ARG A 6 -3.68 59.44 9.95
CA ARG A 6 -4.21 58.37 9.11
C ARG A 6 -3.10 57.37 8.73
N GLY A 7 -3.16 56.16 9.27
CA GLY A 7 -2.39 55.02 8.79
C GLY A 7 -3.00 54.44 7.50
N ARG A 8 -2.17 54.35 6.46
CA ARG A 8 -2.44 53.62 5.21
C ARG A 8 -2.66 52.14 5.53
N GLN A 9 -3.81 51.58 5.16
CA GLN A 9 -3.99 50.14 5.06
C GLN A 9 -3.20 49.62 3.85
N ILE A 10 -2.13 48.87 4.12
CA ILE A 10 -1.49 48.00 3.13
C ILE A 10 -2.23 46.68 3.20
N ALA A 11 -3.05 46.41 2.19
CA ALA A 11 -3.67 45.11 1.99
C ALA A 11 -2.60 44.11 1.51
N ASN A 12 -2.00 43.37 2.43
CA ASN A 12 -1.22 42.20 2.08
C ASN A 12 -2.19 41.07 1.70
N ARG A 13 -2.39 40.89 0.39
CA ARG A 13 -2.93 39.64 -0.15
C ARG A 13 -1.88 38.56 0.09
N ALA A 14 -2.06 37.77 1.14
CA ALA A 14 -1.32 36.53 1.32
C ALA A 14 -1.84 35.52 0.30
N THR A 15 -1.09 35.36 -0.79
CA THR A 15 -1.21 34.21 -1.68
C THR A 15 -0.80 32.98 -0.87
N ALA A 16 -1.78 32.16 -0.49
CA ALA A 16 -1.52 30.83 0.05
C ALA A 16 -0.78 30.02 -1.01
N ALA A 17 0.50 29.73 -0.78
CA ALA A 17 1.27 28.82 -1.60
C ALA A 17 0.80 27.40 -1.25
N LEU A 18 0.04 26.78 -2.16
CA LEU A 18 -0.31 25.37 -2.10
C LEU A 18 1.00 24.57 -2.32
N VAL A 19 1.60 24.05 -1.25
CA VAL A 19 2.74 23.14 -1.39
C VAL A 19 2.16 21.76 -1.69
N VAL A 20 2.09 21.43 -2.98
CA VAL A 20 1.85 20.07 -3.46
C VAL A 20 3.11 19.27 -3.15
N VAL A 21 3.06 18.38 -2.17
CA VAL A 21 4.09 17.35 -1.99
C VAL A 21 3.83 16.30 -3.06
N SER A 22 4.49 16.46 -4.21
CA SER A 22 4.47 15.45 -5.26
C SER A 22 5.20 14.21 -4.77
N VAL A 23 4.47 13.12 -4.51
CA VAL A 23 5.06 11.78 -4.39
C VAL A 23 5.39 11.36 -5.81
N LEU A 24 6.66 11.40 -6.18
CA LEU A 24 7.10 11.08 -7.54
C LEU A 24 7.25 9.55 -7.64
N LEU A 25 6.22 8.89 -8.16
CA LEU A 25 6.33 7.52 -8.65
C LEU A 25 6.95 7.58 -10.05
N ILE A 26 8.19 7.12 -10.20
CA ILE A 26 8.80 6.99 -11.52
C ILE A 26 8.25 5.69 -12.13
N VAL A 27 7.62 5.82 -13.30
CA VAL A 27 6.92 4.72 -13.96
C VAL A 27 7.49 4.51 -15.35
N VAL A 28 7.90 3.28 -15.63
CA VAL A 28 8.25 2.82 -16.98
C VAL A 28 7.18 1.81 -17.39
N ALA A 29 6.44 2.12 -18.47
CA ALA A 29 5.39 1.26 -18.99
C ALA A 29 5.89 0.47 -20.20
N ALA A 30 5.78 -0.86 -20.14
CA ALA A 30 6.01 -1.75 -21.26
C ALA A 30 4.65 -2.30 -21.76
N LEU A 31 4.35 -2.08 -23.04
CA LEU A 31 3.13 -2.54 -23.70
C LEU A 31 3.45 -3.65 -24.70
N VAL A 32 2.78 -4.80 -24.59
CA VAL A 32 2.81 -5.83 -25.64
C VAL A 32 1.58 -5.61 -26.53
N ALA A 33 1.82 -5.13 -27.75
CA ALA A 33 0.75 -4.98 -28.73
C ALA A 33 0.40 -6.36 -29.33
N PRO A 34 -0.85 -6.84 -29.23
CA PRO A 34 -1.28 -8.02 -29.97
C PRO A 34 -1.20 -7.70 -31.47
N GLN A 35 -0.40 -8.48 -32.19
CA GLN A 35 -0.25 -8.40 -33.64
C GLN A 35 -1.50 -8.97 -34.32
N GLU A 36 -2.63 -8.25 -34.37
CA GLU A 36 -3.65 -8.47 -35.42
C GLU A 36 -4.40 -7.17 -35.80
N PRO A 37 -4.41 -6.78 -37.10
CA PRO A 37 -5.21 -5.67 -37.60
C PRO A 37 -6.65 -6.13 -37.84
N GLY A 38 -7.48 -6.07 -36.79
CA GLY A 38 -8.90 -6.37 -36.91
C GLY A 38 -9.68 -5.94 -35.67
N GLY A 39 -10.35 -4.79 -35.74
CA GLY A 39 -11.14 -4.25 -34.64
C GLY A 39 -12.28 -5.19 -34.22
N VAL A 40 -12.04 -5.97 -33.17
CA VAL A 40 -13.08 -6.60 -32.36
C VAL A 40 -13.10 -5.85 -31.04
N ARG A 41 -14.17 -5.10 -30.77
CA ARG A 41 -14.43 -4.56 -29.43
C ARG A 41 -14.80 -5.73 -28.53
N PHE A 42 -13.79 -6.33 -27.91
CA PHE A 42 -13.99 -7.24 -26.78
C PHE A 42 -14.64 -6.45 -25.64
N SER A 43 -15.54 -7.07 -24.88
CA SER A 43 -15.99 -6.51 -23.60
C SER A 43 -14.78 -6.55 -22.65
N ALA A 44 -14.02 -5.46 -22.64
CA ALA A 44 -12.64 -5.38 -22.15
C ALA A 44 -12.45 -5.53 -20.63
N ALA A 45 -13.51 -5.83 -19.87
CA ALA A 45 -13.52 -5.69 -18.42
C ALA A 45 -13.59 -7.03 -17.66
N GLN A 46 -13.74 -8.17 -18.35
CA GLN A 46 -13.99 -9.48 -17.72
C GLN A 46 -12.85 -10.50 -17.92
N VAL A 47 -11.71 -10.08 -18.45
CA VAL A 47 -10.64 -10.99 -18.88
C VAL A 47 -9.29 -10.69 -18.23
N TYR A 48 -9.13 -9.52 -17.60
CA TYR A 48 -7.83 -9.06 -17.12
C TYR A 48 -7.79 -8.94 -15.60
N VAL A 49 -6.68 -9.38 -15.01
CA VAL A 49 -6.42 -9.30 -13.58
C VAL A 49 -5.05 -8.68 -13.36
N TRP A 50 -4.96 -7.71 -12.47
CA TRP A 50 -3.71 -7.11 -12.06
C TRP A 50 -3.04 -7.93 -10.95
N ALA A 51 -1.74 -8.16 -11.11
CA ALA A 51 -0.87 -8.84 -10.17
C ALA A 51 0.34 -7.95 -9.83
N SER A 52 0.98 -8.22 -8.69
CA SER A 52 2.12 -7.47 -8.18
C SER A 52 3.37 -8.34 -8.05
N ASN A 53 4.52 -7.68 -8.11
CA ASN A 53 5.85 -8.26 -7.92
C ASN A 53 6.67 -7.29 -7.05
N ASP A 54 6.75 -7.59 -5.77
CA ASP A 54 7.50 -6.82 -4.77
C ASP A 54 9.02 -6.90 -5.01
N ALA A 55 9.52 -8.04 -5.52
CA ALA A 55 10.95 -8.24 -5.77
C ALA A 55 11.49 -7.31 -6.86
N ASP A 56 10.69 -7.04 -7.89
CA ASP A 56 11.04 -6.14 -8.99
C ASP A 56 10.33 -4.78 -8.91
N GLY A 57 9.60 -4.52 -7.83
CA GLY A 57 8.79 -3.31 -7.66
C GLY A 57 7.82 -3.09 -8.81
N ALA A 58 7.11 -4.13 -9.29
CA ALA A 58 6.31 -4.05 -10.51
C ALA A 58 4.86 -4.48 -10.31
N ILE A 59 4.00 -4.00 -11.21
CA ILE A 59 2.64 -4.52 -11.39
C ILE A 59 2.43 -4.91 -12.85
N GLY A 60 1.56 -5.88 -13.07
CA GLY A 60 1.31 -6.42 -14.40
C GLY A 60 -0.15 -6.76 -14.59
N ARG A 61 -0.67 -6.51 -15.79
CA ARG A 61 -2.01 -6.88 -16.20
C ARG A 61 -1.96 -8.22 -16.92
N VAL A 62 -2.61 -9.22 -16.34
CA VAL A 62 -2.66 -10.60 -16.83
C VAL A 62 -3.90 -10.79 -17.66
N ASN A 63 -3.74 -11.25 -18.90
CA ASN A 63 -4.83 -11.76 -19.72
C ASN A 63 -5.12 -13.22 -19.36
N THR A 64 -6.23 -13.46 -18.67
CA THR A 64 -6.61 -14.81 -18.21
C THR A 64 -7.08 -15.74 -19.33
N LEU A 65 -7.27 -15.26 -20.57
CA LEU A 65 -7.55 -16.15 -21.71
C LEU A 65 -6.27 -16.69 -22.34
N THR A 66 -5.20 -15.90 -22.38
CA THR A 66 -3.91 -16.30 -22.98
C THR A 66 -2.89 -16.78 -21.95
N SER A 67 -3.11 -16.49 -20.66
CA SER A 67 -2.14 -16.73 -19.58
C SER A 67 -0.83 -15.96 -19.77
N GLU A 68 -0.93 -14.73 -20.25
CA GLU A 68 0.20 -13.84 -20.53
C GLU A 68 -0.03 -12.46 -19.92
N PHE A 69 1.05 -11.72 -19.65
CA PHE A 69 0.94 -10.29 -19.35
C PHE A 69 0.76 -9.49 -20.63
N ASP A 70 -0.21 -8.57 -20.66
CA ASP A 70 -0.40 -7.64 -21.78
C ASP A 70 0.07 -6.21 -21.47
N ALA A 71 0.36 -5.93 -20.19
CA ALA A 71 1.03 -4.72 -19.74
C ALA A 71 1.83 -4.99 -18.45
N ALA A 72 2.96 -4.31 -18.29
CA ALA A 72 3.70 -4.23 -17.03
C ALA A 72 4.18 -2.81 -16.76
N LEU A 73 4.20 -2.43 -15.49
CA LEU A 73 4.60 -1.13 -14.98
C LEU A 73 5.60 -1.36 -13.85
N SER A 74 6.82 -0.82 -13.99
CA SER A 74 7.77 -0.74 -12.88
C SER A 74 7.44 0.48 -12.01
N LEU A 75 7.61 0.30 -10.70
CA LEU A 75 7.29 1.23 -9.64
C LEU A 75 8.50 1.32 -8.71
N ASP A 76 8.73 2.50 -8.14
CA ASP A 76 9.78 2.71 -7.13
C ASP A 76 9.22 2.43 -5.71
N VAL A 77 8.68 1.24 -5.49
CA VAL A 77 8.09 0.80 -4.21
C VAL A 77 8.37 -0.69 -3.95
N GLY A 78 8.60 -1.08 -2.69
CA GLY A 78 9.00 -2.44 -2.35
C GLY A 78 7.89 -3.36 -1.82
N LYS A 79 6.71 -2.83 -1.44
CA LYS A 79 5.57 -3.65 -0.96
C LYS A 79 4.25 -3.19 -1.56
N ILE A 80 3.78 -3.94 -2.54
CA ILE A 80 2.64 -3.57 -3.37
C ILE A 80 1.41 -4.40 -3.01
N ASP A 81 0.30 -3.72 -2.78
CA ASP A 81 -1.01 -4.34 -2.76
C ASP A 81 -1.94 -3.70 -3.80
N LEU A 82 -3.00 -4.41 -4.18
CA LEU A 82 -3.87 -4.03 -5.28
C LEU A 82 -5.34 -4.19 -4.87
N ALA A 83 -6.12 -3.14 -5.08
CA ALA A 83 -7.58 -3.22 -5.14
C ALA A 83 -8.02 -2.95 -6.58
N GLN A 84 -8.84 -3.83 -7.16
CA GLN A 84 -9.18 -3.73 -8.58
C GLN A 84 -10.66 -4.02 -8.84
N SER A 85 -11.17 -3.37 -9.86
CA SER A 85 -12.48 -3.57 -10.46
C SER A 85 -12.35 -3.52 -11.98
N PRO A 86 -13.42 -3.81 -12.73
CA PRO A 86 -13.38 -3.80 -14.18
C PRO A 86 -13.04 -2.42 -14.77
N THR A 87 -13.17 -1.34 -13.98
CA THR A 87 -12.97 0.05 -14.42
C THR A 87 -11.87 0.79 -13.68
N SER A 88 -11.41 0.28 -12.53
CA SER A 88 -10.46 0.99 -11.68
C SER A 88 -9.44 0.03 -11.09
N VAL A 89 -8.19 0.49 -11.00
CA VAL A 89 -7.13 -0.19 -10.26
C VAL A 89 -6.58 0.81 -9.25
N LEU A 90 -6.44 0.38 -8.01
CA LEU A 90 -5.78 1.16 -6.96
C LEU A 90 -4.52 0.40 -6.55
N VAL A 91 -3.39 1.06 -6.75
CA VAL A 91 -2.07 0.57 -6.33
C VAL A 91 -1.81 1.09 -4.93
N ILE A 92 -1.51 0.18 -4.01
CA ILE A 92 -1.36 0.47 -2.59
C ILE A 92 0.09 0.21 -2.21
N ASP A 93 0.80 1.28 -1.86
CA ASP A 93 2.13 1.18 -1.27
C ASP A 93 1.96 0.91 0.23
N ARG A 94 2.26 -0.32 0.63
CA ARG A 94 2.19 -0.79 2.02
C ARG A 94 3.38 -0.31 2.85
N GLU A 95 4.48 0.06 2.20
CA GLU A 95 5.69 0.52 2.85
C GLU A 95 5.52 1.93 3.42
N ILE A 96 4.97 2.87 2.65
CA ILE A 96 4.75 4.26 3.11
C ILE A 96 3.29 4.54 3.49
N GLY A 97 2.36 3.64 3.20
CA GLY A 97 0.94 3.78 3.50
C GLY A 97 0.26 4.80 2.57
N SER A 98 0.37 4.58 1.27
CA SER A 98 -0.27 5.42 0.26
C SER A 98 -1.07 4.59 -0.74
N ILE A 99 -1.97 5.25 -1.47
CA ILE A 99 -2.77 4.67 -2.53
C ILE A 99 -2.74 5.57 -3.75
N VAL A 100 -2.60 4.99 -4.92
CA VAL A 100 -2.54 5.70 -6.20
C VAL A 100 -3.53 5.05 -7.17
N PRO A 101 -4.49 5.79 -7.73
CA PRO A 101 -5.37 5.25 -8.77
C PRO A 101 -4.57 5.08 -10.06
N LEU A 102 -4.81 3.97 -10.75
CA LEU A 102 -4.29 3.64 -12.07
C LEU A 102 -5.47 3.47 -13.02
N ASP A 103 -5.48 4.22 -14.12
CA ASP A 103 -6.42 4.00 -15.21
C ASP A 103 -5.97 2.76 -16.01
N PRO A 104 -6.74 1.65 -16.00
CA PRO A 104 -6.34 0.43 -16.67
C PRO A 104 -6.36 0.53 -18.20
N ALA A 105 -7.02 1.54 -18.78
CA ALA A 105 -7.07 1.75 -20.23
C ALA A 105 -5.90 2.61 -20.74
N THR A 106 -5.48 3.63 -20.00
CA THR A 106 -4.37 4.51 -20.39
C THR A 106 -3.03 4.13 -19.76
N LEU A 107 -3.05 3.32 -18.70
CA LEU A 107 -1.91 3.01 -17.84
C LEU A 107 -1.31 4.25 -17.15
N GLU A 108 -2.12 5.29 -16.97
CA GLU A 108 -1.72 6.52 -16.28
C GLU A 108 -2.08 6.45 -14.80
N PHE A 109 -1.14 6.88 -13.97
CA PHE A 109 -1.36 7.07 -12.54
C PHE A 109 -1.98 8.44 -12.26
N GLY A 110 -2.95 8.47 -11.36
CA GLY A 110 -3.44 9.71 -10.78
C GLY A 110 -2.62 10.15 -9.57
N ASP A 111 -3.17 11.08 -8.80
CA ASP A 111 -2.49 11.62 -7.62
C ASP A 111 -2.42 10.59 -6.48
N ALA A 112 -1.25 10.49 -5.85
CA ALA A 112 -1.06 9.67 -4.66
C ALA A 112 -1.77 10.26 -3.45
N VAL A 113 -2.36 9.38 -2.64
CA VAL A 113 -3.18 9.73 -1.48
C VAL A 113 -2.69 8.98 -0.25
N ARG A 114 -2.55 9.68 0.87
CA ARG A 114 -2.08 9.07 2.13
C ARG A 114 -3.21 8.28 2.80
N LEU A 115 -2.93 7.01 3.09
CA LEU A 115 -3.84 6.14 3.84
C LEU A 115 -3.77 6.42 5.35
N PRO A 116 -4.85 6.12 6.10
CA PRO A 116 -4.87 6.26 7.56
C PRO A 116 -3.77 5.45 8.28
N SER A 117 -3.38 4.30 7.71
CA SER A 117 -2.35 3.41 8.23
C SER A 117 -1.80 2.51 7.12
N LYS A 118 -0.62 1.92 7.32
CA LYS A 118 -0.05 0.92 6.38
C LYS A 118 -0.91 -0.35 6.26
N THR A 119 -1.68 -0.65 7.31
CA THR A 119 -2.60 -1.80 7.40
C THR A 119 -4.02 -1.50 6.92
N THR A 120 -4.27 -0.32 6.34
CA THR A 120 -5.61 0.05 5.87
C THR A 120 -6.10 -0.95 4.83
N VAL A 121 -7.24 -1.58 5.06
CA VAL A 121 -7.90 -2.44 4.09
C VAL A 121 -8.62 -1.54 3.10
N VAL A 122 -8.45 -1.82 1.80
CA VAL A 122 -9.02 -1.03 0.71
C VAL A 122 -9.97 -1.93 -0.07
N ALA A 123 -11.17 -1.44 -0.36
CA ALA A 123 -12.11 -2.13 -1.23
C ALA A 123 -12.78 -1.15 -2.21
N LEU A 124 -12.94 -1.60 -3.46
CA LEU A 124 -13.73 -0.90 -4.47
C LEU A 124 -15.18 -1.37 -4.39
N ILE A 125 -16.11 -0.43 -4.31
CA ILE A 125 -17.55 -0.68 -4.28
C ILE A 125 -18.13 -0.25 -5.62
N PRO A 126 -18.61 -1.19 -6.45
CA PRO A 126 -19.15 -0.87 -7.77
C PRO A 126 -20.30 0.13 -7.71
N ALA A 127 -20.40 0.95 -8.76
CA ALA A 127 -21.54 1.81 -9.00
C ALA A 127 -22.84 0.99 -9.06
N GLN A 128 -23.76 1.24 -8.13
CA GLN A 128 -25.09 0.63 -8.16
C GLN A 128 -25.92 1.26 -9.29
N LYS A 129 -26.45 0.44 -10.20
CA LYS A 129 -27.52 0.89 -11.10
C LYS A 129 -28.75 1.09 -10.24
N GLY A 130 -29.09 2.35 -9.95
CA GLY A 130 -30.22 2.71 -9.08
C GLY A 130 -31.43 1.82 -9.35
N HIS A 131 -31.82 1.03 -8.34
CA HIS A 131 -33.11 0.37 -8.37
C HIS A 131 -34.17 1.46 -8.47
N GLN A 132 -34.87 1.52 -9.61
CA GLN A 132 -36.11 2.26 -9.72
C GLN A 132 -37.12 1.62 -8.74
N GLY A 133 -37.06 2.04 -7.49
CA GLY A 133 -38.12 1.79 -6.53
C GLY A 133 -39.42 2.33 -7.10
N HIS A 134 -40.38 1.43 -7.34
CA HIS A 134 -41.77 1.78 -7.55
C HIS A 134 -42.29 2.54 -6.32
N GLN A 135 -42.14 3.86 -6.29
CA GLN A 135 -43.04 4.77 -5.60
C GLN A 135 -42.89 6.16 -6.19
N GLY A 136 -43.98 6.63 -6.78
CA GLY A 136 -43.97 7.75 -7.72
C GLY A 136 -43.76 9.07 -7.02
N HIS A 137 -42.56 9.62 -7.10
CA HIS A 137 -42.30 11.05 -7.15
C HIS A 137 -41.28 11.29 -8.26
N ARG A 138 -41.73 11.91 -9.37
CA ARG A 138 -40.90 12.24 -10.53
C ARG A 138 -39.95 13.39 -10.18
N GLY A 139 -38.83 13.07 -9.55
CA GLY A 139 -37.59 13.81 -9.68
C GLY A 139 -36.71 13.08 -10.69
N ALA A 140 -36.45 13.67 -11.85
CA ALA A 140 -35.53 13.13 -12.84
C ALA A 140 -34.08 13.27 -12.32
N GLY A 141 -33.67 12.39 -11.42
CA GLY A 141 -32.27 12.21 -11.06
C GLY A 141 -31.62 11.24 -12.03
N THR A 142 -30.76 11.73 -12.91
CA THR A 142 -29.89 10.94 -13.82
C THR A 142 -28.72 10.28 -13.09
N GLY A 143 -28.86 9.95 -11.80
CA GLY A 143 -27.76 9.47 -10.96
C GLY A 143 -27.48 7.99 -11.20
N ALA A 144 -26.71 7.67 -12.24
CA ALA A 144 -25.85 6.49 -12.15
C ALA A 144 -24.91 6.75 -10.96
N GLY A 145 -24.91 5.87 -9.95
CA GLY A 145 -23.96 5.99 -8.85
C GLY A 145 -22.53 6.01 -9.38
N THR A 146 -21.63 6.72 -8.72
CA THR A 146 -20.20 6.59 -8.99
C THR A 146 -19.64 5.38 -8.23
N GLU A 147 -18.57 4.78 -8.73
CA GLU A 147 -17.81 3.80 -7.97
C GLU A 147 -17.25 4.47 -6.70
N ARG A 148 -17.18 3.71 -5.61
CA ARG A 148 -16.70 4.22 -4.31
C ARG A 148 -15.52 3.42 -3.82
N VAL A 149 -14.72 4.02 -2.95
CA VAL A 149 -13.58 3.40 -2.27
C VAL A 149 -13.90 3.37 -0.78
N ALA A 150 -13.87 2.17 -0.21
CA ALA A 150 -13.90 1.96 1.22
C ALA A 150 -12.47 1.81 1.75
N LEU A 151 -12.14 2.57 2.80
CA LEU A 151 -10.86 2.58 3.47
C LEU A 151 -11.10 2.26 4.94
N LEU A 152 -10.77 1.03 5.38
CA LEU A 152 -10.93 0.60 6.77
C LEU A 152 -9.57 0.54 7.46
N ALA A 153 -9.40 1.27 8.55
CA ALA A 153 -8.22 1.19 9.41
C ALA A 153 -8.48 0.15 10.54
N PRO A 154 -7.97 -1.09 10.44
CA PRO A 154 -8.40 -2.18 11.34
C PRO A 154 -8.00 -1.94 12.80
N ASN A 155 -6.90 -1.23 13.03
CA ASN A 155 -6.39 -0.88 14.37
C ASN A 155 -7.28 0.12 15.13
N THR A 156 -8.18 0.82 14.45
CA THR A 156 -9.11 1.78 15.09
C THR A 156 -10.57 1.44 14.78
N GLY A 157 -10.83 0.66 13.74
CA GLY A 157 -12.16 0.40 13.21
C GLY A 157 -12.79 1.56 12.47
N ARG A 158 -12.02 2.59 12.13
CA ARG A 158 -12.51 3.74 11.37
C ARG A 158 -12.64 3.37 9.90
N LEU A 159 -13.82 3.60 9.35
CA LEU A 159 -14.15 3.40 7.95
C LEU A 159 -14.44 4.74 7.28
N TRP A 160 -13.77 5.01 6.16
CA TRP A 160 -14.14 6.09 5.24
C TRP A 160 -14.70 5.48 3.97
N VAL A 161 -15.81 6.03 3.47
CA VAL A 161 -16.37 5.70 2.16
C VAL A 161 -16.36 6.97 1.32
N THR A 162 -15.61 6.97 0.23
CA THR A 162 -15.46 8.14 -0.65
C THR A 162 -15.73 7.77 -2.11
N PRO A 163 -16.32 8.65 -2.94
CA PRO A 163 -16.36 8.45 -4.38
C PRO A 163 -14.95 8.29 -4.96
N ALA A 164 -14.76 7.33 -5.88
CA ALA A 164 -13.47 7.03 -6.48
C ALA A 164 -12.90 8.23 -7.28
N ASP A 165 -13.76 8.98 -7.96
CA ASP A 165 -13.42 10.21 -8.68
C ASP A 165 -12.98 11.38 -7.76
N ARG A 166 -13.17 11.23 -6.45
CA ARG A 166 -12.73 12.18 -5.42
C ARG A 166 -11.62 11.64 -4.54
N LEU A 167 -11.06 10.47 -4.85
CA LEU A 167 -10.01 9.85 -4.04
C LEU A 167 -8.80 10.78 -3.88
N SER A 168 -8.40 11.52 -4.92
CA SER A 168 -7.28 12.49 -4.86
C SER A 168 -7.47 13.61 -3.84
N LYS A 169 -8.71 13.85 -3.38
CA LYS A 169 -9.05 14.86 -2.36
C LYS A 169 -9.30 14.23 -0.99
N PHE A 170 -9.13 12.92 -0.85
CA PHE A 170 -9.33 12.23 0.41
C PHE A 170 -8.32 12.71 1.45
N ASP A 171 -8.81 12.99 2.64
CA ASP A 171 -8.02 13.35 3.81
C ASP A 171 -8.43 12.45 4.97
N HIS A 172 -7.54 11.54 5.37
CA HIS A 172 -7.77 10.62 6.49
C HIS A 172 -7.87 11.33 7.84
N SER A 173 -7.52 12.62 7.93
CA SER A 173 -7.73 13.43 9.14
C SER A 173 -9.15 13.97 9.27
N SER A 174 -9.95 13.89 8.20
CA SER A 174 -11.38 14.15 8.26
C SER A 174 -12.12 13.07 9.06
N PRO A 175 -13.26 13.40 9.70
CA PRO A 175 -14.05 12.43 10.45
C PRO A 175 -14.36 11.17 9.62
N PRO A 176 -14.26 9.96 10.21
CA PRO A 176 -14.64 8.73 9.52
C PRO A 176 -16.13 8.70 9.22
N SER A 177 -16.52 8.04 8.14
CA SER A 177 -17.93 7.79 7.81
C SER A 177 -18.59 6.94 8.89
N PHE A 178 -17.86 5.93 9.41
CA PHE A 178 -18.34 5.01 10.44
C PHE A 178 -17.21 4.54 11.36
N GLU A 179 -17.55 4.13 12.58
CA GLU A 179 -16.61 3.58 13.56
C GLU A 179 -17.08 2.23 14.11
N PHE A 180 -16.41 1.16 13.69
CA PHE A 180 -16.71 -0.24 14.07
C PHE A 180 -15.78 -0.79 15.16
N GLY A 181 -14.85 0.03 15.63
CA GLY A 181 -13.85 -0.33 16.65
C GLY A 181 -12.78 -1.31 16.17
N GLU A 182 -11.76 -1.46 17.01
CA GLU A 182 -10.55 -2.22 16.70
C GLU A 182 -10.83 -3.70 16.33
N GLY A 183 -10.10 -4.18 15.32
CA GLY A 183 -10.25 -5.53 14.79
C GLY A 183 -11.40 -5.70 13.80
N ALA A 184 -12.08 -4.61 13.41
CA ALA A 184 -13.11 -4.65 12.38
C ALA A 184 -12.55 -5.15 11.04
N ALA A 185 -13.41 -5.83 10.28
CA ALA A 185 -13.09 -6.33 8.94
C ALA A 185 -14.23 -6.06 7.98
N MET A 186 -13.91 -5.91 6.69
CA MET A 186 -14.89 -5.63 5.65
C MET A 186 -14.71 -6.52 4.42
N VAL A 187 -15.80 -6.68 3.67
CA VAL A 187 -15.85 -7.35 2.36
C VAL A 187 -16.92 -6.68 1.50
N VAL A 188 -16.74 -6.67 0.18
CA VAL A 188 -17.78 -6.27 -0.77
C VAL A 188 -18.41 -7.54 -1.34
N ASP A 189 -19.73 -7.66 -1.25
CA ASP A 189 -20.42 -8.85 -1.72
C ASP A 189 -20.61 -8.85 -3.25
N ALA A 190 -21.15 -9.95 -3.79
CA ALA A 190 -21.43 -10.08 -5.23
C ALA A 190 -22.52 -9.11 -5.74
N ALA A 191 -23.32 -8.52 -4.85
CA ALA A 191 -24.26 -7.47 -5.19
C ALA A 191 -23.59 -6.07 -5.20
N GLY A 192 -22.33 -5.96 -4.78
CA GLY A 192 -21.62 -4.70 -4.63
C GLY A 192 -22.02 -3.93 -3.38
N GLU A 193 -22.52 -4.61 -2.34
CA GLU A 193 -22.79 -4.05 -1.02
C GLU A 193 -21.59 -4.24 -0.10
N LEU A 194 -21.27 -3.21 0.70
CA LEU A 194 -20.21 -3.29 1.70
C LEU A 194 -20.75 -3.93 2.97
N ILE A 195 -20.13 -5.05 3.38
CA ILE A 195 -20.41 -5.74 4.64
C ILE A 195 -19.25 -5.54 5.60
N VAL A 196 -19.53 -5.19 6.86
CA VAL A 196 -18.53 -4.94 7.90
C VAL A 196 -18.85 -5.75 9.16
N ALA A 197 -17.87 -6.47 9.69
CA ALA A 197 -17.94 -7.13 10.98
C ALA A 197 -17.25 -6.27 12.05
N SER A 198 -17.96 -5.99 13.14
CA SER A 198 -17.55 -5.11 14.24
C SER A 198 -17.37 -5.91 15.53
N PRO A 199 -16.12 -6.18 15.96
CA PRO A 199 -15.88 -6.82 17.25
C PRO A 199 -16.23 -5.94 18.46
N ARG A 200 -16.37 -4.62 18.27
CA ARG A 200 -16.73 -3.69 19.35
C ARG A 200 -18.07 -4.04 20.00
N ASP A 201 -19.03 -4.43 19.19
CA ASP A 201 -20.43 -4.67 19.57
C ASP A 201 -20.94 -6.03 19.07
N GLY A 202 -20.04 -6.89 18.57
CA GLY A 202 -20.37 -8.22 18.08
C GLY A 202 -21.43 -8.20 16.99
N SER A 203 -21.34 -7.27 16.04
CA SER A 203 -22.38 -7.04 15.04
C SER A 203 -21.85 -7.06 13.61
N VAL A 204 -22.70 -7.49 12.68
CA VAL A 204 -22.43 -7.45 11.25
C VAL A 204 -23.34 -6.41 10.62
N TYR A 205 -22.75 -5.52 9.83
CA TYR A 205 -23.38 -4.36 9.24
C TYR A 205 -23.36 -4.43 7.72
N ARG A 206 -24.46 -4.04 7.08
CA ARG A 206 -24.49 -3.57 5.69
C ARG A 206 -24.29 -2.05 5.72
N VAL A 207 -23.36 -1.54 4.93
CA VAL A 207 -22.98 -0.12 4.93
C VAL A 207 -23.40 0.55 3.63
N GLY A 208 -24.24 1.58 3.76
CA GLY A 208 -24.68 2.47 2.69
C GLY A 208 -23.75 3.69 2.54
N ASP A 209 -24.27 4.76 1.94
CA ASP A 209 -23.50 6.02 1.79
C ASP A 209 -23.39 6.81 3.11
N ASP A 210 -24.48 6.87 3.85
CA ASP A 210 -24.65 7.71 5.04
C ASP A 210 -25.27 6.96 6.24
N HIS A 211 -25.52 5.67 6.08
CA HIS A 211 -26.12 4.82 7.11
C HIS A 211 -25.46 3.44 7.14
N SER A 212 -25.60 2.77 8.28
CA SER A 212 -25.29 1.36 8.43
C SER A 212 -26.50 0.64 9.01
N GLU A 213 -26.77 -0.57 8.51
CA GLU A 213 -27.85 -1.43 8.93
C GLU A 213 -27.26 -2.69 9.57
N ARG A 214 -27.67 -3.01 10.79
CA ARG A 214 -27.27 -4.26 11.44
C ARG A 214 -28.02 -5.43 10.80
N ILE A 215 -27.29 -6.36 10.20
CA ILE A 215 -27.82 -7.55 9.51
C ILE A 215 -27.52 -8.87 10.25
N GLY A 216 -26.76 -8.81 11.34
CA GLY A 216 -26.34 -9.99 12.09
C GLY A 216 -25.57 -9.67 13.36
N GLY A 217 -25.21 -10.71 14.10
CA GLY A 217 -24.40 -10.61 15.31
C GLY A 217 -23.54 -11.84 15.55
N PHE A 218 -22.47 -11.64 16.30
CA PHE A 218 -21.51 -12.68 16.68
C PHE A 218 -20.92 -12.37 18.06
N GLU A 219 -20.26 -13.35 18.66
CA GLU A 219 -19.63 -13.20 19.98
C GLU A 219 -18.10 -13.13 19.84
N PRO A 220 -17.51 -11.91 19.81
CA PRO A 220 -16.06 -11.76 19.62
C PRO A 220 -15.28 -12.24 20.85
N SER A 221 -14.12 -12.86 20.62
CA SER A 221 -13.14 -13.11 21.67
C SER A 221 -12.61 -11.81 22.26
N ARG A 222 -12.32 -11.83 23.58
CA ARG A 222 -11.56 -10.75 24.21
C ARG A 222 -10.19 -10.60 23.53
N GLY A 223 -9.83 -9.36 23.20
CA GLY A 223 -8.54 -9.05 22.56
C GLY A 223 -8.48 -9.38 21.06
N SER A 224 -9.62 -9.50 20.38
CA SER A 224 -9.73 -9.61 18.91
C SER A 224 -9.00 -8.49 18.15
N ALA A 225 -8.75 -7.37 18.81
CA ALA A 225 -7.86 -6.30 18.36
C ALA A 225 -6.52 -6.77 17.77
N SER A 226 -5.85 -7.69 18.48
CA SER A 226 -4.53 -8.25 18.08
C SER A 226 -4.59 -9.25 16.93
N MET A 227 -5.79 -9.78 16.63
CA MET A 227 -6.01 -10.78 15.60
C MET A 227 -7.41 -10.54 15.02
N PRO A 228 -7.53 -9.63 14.03
CA PRO A 228 -8.81 -9.18 13.52
C PRO A 228 -9.71 -10.34 13.09
N VAL A 229 -11.02 -10.15 13.24
CA VAL A 229 -11.98 -11.11 12.67
C VAL A 229 -11.86 -11.10 11.15
N GLN A 230 -12.26 -12.19 10.50
CA GLN A 230 -12.38 -12.24 9.05
C GLN A 230 -13.85 -12.27 8.68
N VAL A 231 -14.22 -11.60 7.58
CA VAL A 231 -15.59 -11.56 7.09
C VAL A 231 -15.65 -12.00 5.63
N SER A 232 -16.69 -12.74 5.29
CA SER A 232 -16.99 -13.19 3.94
C SER A 232 -18.48 -13.02 3.66
N ALA A 233 -18.82 -12.73 2.40
CA ALA A 233 -20.20 -12.62 1.95
C ALA A 233 -20.49 -13.76 0.97
N THR A 234 -21.29 -14.74 1.38
CA THR A 234 -21.61 -15.96 0.65
C THR A 234 -23.00 -15.93 0.06
N SER A 235 -23.35 -16.94 -0.75
CA SER A 235 -24.73 -17.13 -1.22
C SER A 235 -25.75 -17.34 -0.09
N ALA A 236 -25.31 -17.85 1.07
CA ALA A 236 -26.12 -18.02 2.26
C ALA A 236 -26.16 -16.78 3.17
N GLY A 237 -25.49 -15.68 2.78
CA GLY A 237 -25.35 -14.48 3.60
C GLY A 237 -23.93 -14.33 4.15
N TRP A 238 -23.79 -13.63 5.27
CA TRP A 238 -22.49 -13.32 5.84
C TRP A 238 -21.90 -14.49 6.65
N ALA A 239 -20.57 -14.57 6.69
CA ALA A 239 -19.83 -15.43 7.59
C ALA A 239 -18.71 -14.62 8.27
N VAL A 240 -18.59 -14.73 9.59
CA VAL A 240 -17.53 -14.10 10.39
C VAL A 240 -16.70 -15.18 11.07
N LEU A 241 -15.41 -15.20 10.82
CA LEU A 241 -14.47 -16.09 11.49
C LEU A 241 -13.71 -15.30 12.55
N ASP A 242 -13.81 -15.76 13.79
CA ASP A 242 -12.92 -15.35 14.87
C ASP A 242 -11.78 -16.37 14.96
N PRO A 243 -10.57 -16.05 14.43
CA PRO A 243 -9.45 -16.97 14.41
C PRO A 243 -8.91 -17.27 15.82
N ARG A 244 -9.12 -16.37 16.79
CA ARG A 244 -8.64 -16.54 18.17
C ARG A 244 -9.46 -17.59 18.92
N SER A 245 -10.80 -17.55 18.80
CA SER A 245 -11.67 -18.58 19.38
C SER A 245 -11.89 -19.79 18.48
N LYS A 246 -11.45 -19.72 17.22
CA LYS A 246 -11.71 -20.73 16.18
C LYS A 246 -13.21 -20.95 15.98
N ARG A 247 -13.99 -19.87 15.99
CA ARG A 247 -15.46 -19.92 15.81
C ARG A 247 -15.85 -19.24 14.52
N LEU A 248 -16.68 -19.92 13.74
CA LEU A 248 -17.34 -19.36 12.58
C LEU A 248 -18.77 -18.98 12.97
N PHE A 249 -19.19 -17.77 12.65
CA PHE A 249 -20.53 -17.27 12.86
C PHE A 249 -21.19 -16.99 11.51
N SER A 250 -22.46 -17.33 11.38
CA SER A 250 -23.30 -17.04 10.20
C SER A 250 -24.69 -16.59 10.64
N SER A 251 -25.57 -16.31 9.67
CA SER A 251 -26.99 -16.06 9.94
C SER A 251 -27.70 -17.23 10.63
N GLU A 252 -27.20 -18.46 10.46
CA GLU A 252 -27.79 -19.68 11.04
C GLU A 252 -27.28 -19.99 12.45
N GLY A 253 -26.13 -19.43 12.85
CA GLY A 253 -25.59 -19.61 14.19
C GLY A 253 -24.06 -19.67 14.26
N MET A 254 -23.58 -20.20 15.38
CA MET A 254 -22.15 -20.36 15.69
C MET A 254 -21.70 -21.81 15.50
N ILE A 255 -20.53 -21.98 14.89
CA ILE A 255 -19.90 -23.27 14.60
C ILE A 255 -18.51 -23.25 15.23
N ASP A 256 -18.26 -24.19 16.15
CA ASP A 256 -16.97 -24.35 16.82
C ASP A 256 -16.03 -25.22 15.97
N LEU A 257 -14.94 -24.63 15.50
CA LEU A 257 -13.91 -25.33 14.70
C LEU A 257 -12.81 -25.92 15.58
N GLY A 258 -12.82 -25.71 16.89
CA GLY A 258 -11.76 -26.12 17.81
C GLY A 258 -11.42 -27.61 17.76
N HIS A 259 -12.41 -28.47 17.47
CA HIS A 259 -12.21 -29.91 17.29
C HIS A 259 -11.78 -30.30 15.88
N ALA A 260 -12.04 -29.46 14.89
CA ALA A 260 -11.73 -29.72 13.48
C ALA A 260 -10.32 -29.25 13.10
N VAL A 261 -9.77 -28.23 13.79
CA VAL A 261 -8.48 -27.62 13.42
C VAL A 261 -7.43 -27.74 14.52
N SER A 262 -6.20 -28.08 14.13
CA SER A 262 -5.07 -28.27 15.05
C SER A 262 -4.79 -27.02 15.90
N ALA A 263 -4.27 -27.21 17.11
CA ALA A 263 -3.91 -26.11 18.00
C ALA A 263 -2.83 -25.24 17.34
N GLY A 264 -3.09 -23.93 17.21
CA GLY A 264 -2.18 -22.98 16.55
C GLY A 264 -2.27 -22.93 15.02
N ALA A 265 -3.20 -23.64 14.38
CA ALA A 265 -3.43 -23.49 12.94
C ALA A 265 -3.80 -22.05 12.57
N GLU A 266 -3.13 -21.50 11.56
CA GLU A 266 -3.61 -20.31 10.87
C GLU A 266 -4.89 -20.65 10.12
N LEU A 267 -5.84 -19.72 10.13
CA LEU A 267 -7.16 -19.88 9.56
C LEU A 267 -7.38 -18.79 8.51
N ALA A 268 -7.71 -19.17 7.28
CA ALA A 268 -8.03 -18.27 6.19
C ALA A 268 -9.47 -18.50 5.73
N LEU A 269 -10.36 -17.55 6.03
CA LEU A 269 -11.74 -17.54 5.58
C LEU A 269 -11.80 -17.18 4.09
N GLN A 270 -12.69 -17.84 3.36
CA GLN A 270 -12.88 -17.57 1.94
C GLN A 270 -13.15 -16.09 1.65
N HIS A 271 -12.58 -15.60 0.57
CA HIS A 271 -12.98 -14.38 -0.10
C HIS A 271 -13.99 -14.73 -1.21
N VAL A 272 -14.83 -13.76 -1.60
CA VAL A 272 -15.75 -13.92 -2.72
C VAL A 272 -15.32 -12.96 -3.82
N ALA A 273 -15.13 -13.48 -5.03
CA ALA A 273 -14.92 -12.61 -6.17
C ALA A 273 -16.24 -11.89 -6.47
N VAL A 274 -16.16 -10.60 -6.79
CA VAL A 274 -17.31 -9.79 -7.20
C VAL A 274 -17.79 -10.30 -8.57
N GLY A 275 -18.59 -11.37 -8.57
CA GLY A 275 -19.22 -11.97 -9.75
C GLY A 275 -20.68 -11.52 -9.91
N SER A 276 -21.30 -11.89 -11.03
CA SER A 276 -22.68 -11.50 -11.30
C SER A 276 -23.62 -12.14 -10.27
N ARG A 277 -24.70 -11.45 -9.90
CA ARG A 277 -25.75 -11.94 -8.97
C ARG A 277 -26.32 -13.33 -9.34
N ALA A 278 -26.16 -13.77 -10.59
CA ALA A 278 -26.58 -15.09 -11.05
C ALA A 278 -25.65 -16.22 -10.57
N ASP A 279 -24.39 -15.93 -10.29
CA ASP A 279 -23.36 -16.92 -9.91
C ASP A 279 -23.49 -17.35 -8.43
N ALA A 280 -24.07 -16.50 -7.58
CA ALA A 280 -24.34 -16.80 -6.17
C ALA A 280 -25.43 -17.87 -5.98
N ALA A 281 -26.32 -18.06 -6.96
CA ALA A 281 -27.41 -19.04 -6.84
C ALA A 281 -26.94 -20.51 -6.98
N ALA A 282 -25.71 -20.75 -7.45
CA ALA A 282 -25.20 -22.09 -7.76
C ALA A 282 -24.33 -22.72 -6.66
N ASP A 283 -23.93 -21.98 -5.62
CA ASP A 283 -23.11 -22.52 -4.52
C ASP A 283 -24.02 -22.93 -3.34
N PRO A 284 -24.03 -24.21 -2.93
CA PRO A 284 -24.86 -24.71 -1.85
C PRO A 284 -24.38 -24.19 -0.48
N GLY A 285 -24.69 -22.93 -0.16
CA GLY A 285 -24.63 -22.32 1.17
C GLY A 285 -23.47 -22.77 2.07
N ARG A 286 -22.27 -22.90 1.50
CA ARG A 286 -21.08 -23.40 2.18
C ARG A 286 -20.02 -22.30 2.24
N VAL A 287 -19.21 -22.36 3.28
CA VAL A 287 -18.08 -21.48 3.54
C VAL A 287 -16.82 -22.34 3.54
N LEU A 288 -15.81 -21.93 2.78
CA LEU A 288 -14.49 -22.53 2.78
C LEU A 288 -13.61 -21.86 3.83
N VAL A 289 -12.91 -22.69 4.60
CA VAL A 289 -11.88 -22.24 5.54
C VAL A 289 -10.64 -23.08 5.27
N ALA A 290 -9.57 -22.43 4.82
CA ALA A 290 -8.28 -23.08 4.67
C ALA A 290 -7.47 -22.94 5.97
N THR A 291 -6.72 -24.00 6.29
CA THR A 291 -5.74 -24.03 7.38
C THR A 291 -4.39 -24.43 6.81
N SER A 292 -3.35 -24.40 7.64
CA SER A 292 -2.03 -24.87 7.20
C SER A 292 -1.93 -26.38 6.94
N SER A 293 -3.00 -27.13 7.17
CA SER A 293 -2.99 -28.59 7.01
C SER A 293 -4.22 -29.20 6.33
N GLU A 294 -5.30 -28.42 6.19
CA GLU A 294 -6.60 -28.89 5.71
C GLU A 294 -7.38 -27.75 5.03
N LEU A 295 -8.22 -28.12 4.07
CA LEU A 295 -9.31 -27.29 3.57
C LEU A 295 -10.63 -27.81 4.11
N LEU A 296 -11.42 -26.95 4.73
CA LEU A 296 -12.73 -27.26 5.29
C LEU A 296 -13.83 -26.63 4.44
N ALA A 297 -14.87 -27.41 4.12
CA ALA A 297 -16.18 -26.89 3.74
C ALA A 297 -17.11 -26.93 4.94
N ILE A 298 -17.73 -25.81 5.24
CA ILE A 298 -18.64 -25.64 6.36
C ILE A 298 -20.00 -25.23 5.80
N THR A 299 -21.03 -26.06 6.01
CA THR A 299 -22.38 -25.74 5.55
C THR A 299 -23.09 -24.77 6.48
N ALA A 300 -24.16 -24.14 6.01
CA ALA A 300 -25.06 -23.33 6.84
C ALA A 300 -25.62 -24.10 8.06
N THR A 301 -25.76 -25.43 7.96
CA THR A 301 -26.22 -26.29 9.08
C THR A 301 -25.13 -26.63 10.10
N GLY A 302 -23.89 -26.17 9.89
CA GLY A 302 -22.75 -26.43 10.76
C GLY A 302 -22.03 -27.75 10.49
N GLU A 303 -22.33 -28.44 9.39
CA GLU A 303 -21.57 -29.62 8.98
C GLU A 303 -20.18 -29.20 8.51
N VAL A 304 -19.14 -29.72 9.16
CA VAL A 304 -17.73 -29.48 8.80
C VAL A 304 -17.19 -30.69 8.05
N ARG A 305 -16.79 -30.50 6.79
CA ARG A 305 -16.23 -31.55 5.94
C ARG A 305 -14.82 -31.17 5.49
N VAL A 306 -13.85 -32.05 5.75
CA VAL A 306 -12.50 -31.92 5.20
C VAL A 306 -12.54 -32.25 3.71
N LEU A 307 -12.15 -31.29 2.89
CA LEU A 307 -12.10 -31.42 1.42
C LEU A 307 -10.73 -31.84 0.93
N ALA A 308 -9.66 -31.36 1.57
CA ALA A 308 -8.28 -31.66 1.23
C ALA A 308 -7.41 -31.66 2.49
N ARG A 309 -6.32 -32.43 2.44
CA ARG A 309 -5.22 -32.40 3.42
C ARG A 309 -3.96 -31.94 2.69
N VAL A 310 -3.28 -30.96 3.27
CA VAL A 310 -2.26 -30.12 2.63
C VAL A 310 -1.17 -29.77 3.65
N SER A 311 -0.17 -29.01 3.24
CA SER A 311 0.79 -28.36 4.13
C SER A 311 1.04 -26.92 3.67
N GLY A 312 1.74 -26.11 4.45
CA GLY A 312 2.06 -24.72 4.08
C GLY A 312 1.00 -23.70 4.49
N ASP A 313 1.30 -22.42 4.31
CA ASP A 313 0.44 -21.32 4.75
C ASP A 313 -0.69 -21.10 3.74
N PRO A 314 -1.95 -20.99 4.20
CA PRO A 314 -3.10 -20.93 3.31
C PRO A 314 -3.31 -19.55 2.70
N ALA A 315 -3.58 -19.50 1.40
CA ALA A 315 -4.28 -18.36 0.80
C ALA A 315 -5.74 -18.36 1.27
N LYS A 316 -6.37 -17.18 1.37
CA LYS A 316 -7.82 -17.10 1.52
C LYS A 316 -8.49 -17.81 0.33
N PRO A 317 -9.30 -18.86 0.54
CA PRO A 317 -10.00 -19.54 -0.55
C PRO A 317 -10.82 -18.56 -1.38
N LEU A 318 -11.03 -18.86 -2.65
CA LEU A 318 -11.82 -18.02 -3.55
C LEU A 318 -13.03 -18.79 -4.06
N SER A 319 -14.22 -18.18 -3.97
CA SER A 319 -15.42 -18.69 -4.65
C SER A 319 -15.80 -17.78 -5.82
N VAL A 320 -15.84 -18.34 -7.04
CA VAL A 320 -16.19 -17.64 -8.30
C VAL A 320 -17.02 -18.57 -9.18
N GLY A 321 -18.17 -18.10 -9.71
CA GLY A 321 -18.92 -18.86 -10.71
C GLY A 321 -19.40 -20.25 -10.25
N GLY A 322 -19.67 -20.43 -8.95
CA GLY A 322 -20.01 -21.74 -8.37
C GLY A 322 -18.81 -22.69 -8.20
N CYS A 323 -17.59 -22.23 -8.49
CA CYS A 323 -16.35 -22.94 -8.23
C CYS A 323 -15.65 -22.40 -6.98
N GLY A 324 -15.16 -23.30 -6.15
CA GLY A 324 -14.26 -22.99 -5.05
C GLY A 324 -12.82 -23.31 -5.42
N PHE A 325 -11.89 -22.45 -4.98
CA PHE A 325 -10.45 -22.57 -5.19
C PHE A 325 -9.71 -22.34 -3.87
N ALA A 326 -8.60 -23.06 -3.65
CA ALA A 326 -7.70 -22.83 -2.53
C ALA A 326 -6.26 -23.14 -2.95
N ALA A 327 -5.29 -22.51 -2.28
CA ALA A 327 -3.86 -22.66 -2.55
C ALA A 327 -3.04 -22.48 -1.27
N TRP A 328 -1.84 -23.06 -1.23
CA TRP A 328 -0.93 -23.02 -0.09
C TRP A 328 0.50 -22.70 -0.51
N SER A 329 1.29 -22.15 0.41
CA SER A 329 2.69 -21.75 0.15
C SER A 329 3.61 -22.92 -0.23
N ASP A 330 3.20 -24.16 0.03
CA ASP A 330 3.97 -25.35 -0.35
C ASP A 330 3.72 -25.83 -1.78
N GLY A 331 2.85 -25.13 -2.53
CA GLY A 331 2.52 -25.45 -3.90
C GLY A 331 1.33 -26.36 -4.10
N ASN A 332 0.61 -26.74 -3.05
CA ASN A 332 -0.67 -27.42 -3.21
C ASN A 332 -1.74 -26.44 -3.68
N ASP A 333 -2.63 -26.93 -4.54
CA ASP A 333 -3.86 -26.24 -4.92
C ASP A 333 -5.07 -27.19 -4.87
N TRP A 334 -6.25 -26.59 -4.82
CA TRP A 334 -7.52 -27.30 -4.82
C TRP A 334 -8.56 -26.54 -5.63
N SER A 335 -9.36 -27.27 -6.41
CA SER A 335 -10.53 -26.72 -7.10
C SER A 335 -11.73 -27.68 -7.05
N GLN A 336 -12.93 -27.11 -6.95
CA GLN A 336 -14.18 -27.84 -7.14
C GLN A 336 -15.30 -26.92 -7.63
N CYS A 337 -15.92 -27.29 -8.75
CA CYS A 337 -17.09 -26.59 -9.30
C CYS A 337 -18.41 -27.31 -8.96
N ALA A 338 -19.44 -26.53 -8.63
CA ALA A 338 -20.82 -27.02 -8.61
C ALA A 338 -21.26 -27.40 -10.02
N GLU A 339 -22.09 -28.43 -10.16
CA GLU A 339 -22.67 -28.76 -11.46
C GLU A 339 -23.65 -27.66 -11.88
N SER A 340 -23.48 -27.15 -13.10
CA SER A 340 -24.42 -26.19 -13.69
C SER A 340 -25.74 -26.90 -14.01
N GLY A 341 -26.73 -26.73 -13.13
CA GLY A 341 -28.11 -27.08 -13.43
C GLY A 341 -28.70 -26.08 -14.43
N ASP A 342 -28.52 -26.31 -15.74
CA ASP A 342 -29.56 -26.16 -16.77
C ASP A 342 -29.00 -26.24 -18.22
N ARG A 343 -29.23 -27.39 -18.87
CA ARG A 343 -29.85 -27.42 -20.21
C ARG A 343 -30.81 -28.58 -20.25
N VAL A 344 -32.09 -28.27 -20.39
CA VAL A 344 -33.14 -29.21 -20.78
C VAL A 344 -32.75 -29.85 -22.12
N ALA A 345 -32.10 -31.00 -22.05
CA ALA A 345 -32.03 -31.98 -23.12
C ALA A 345 -32.53 -33.29 -22.49
N SER A 346 -33.71 -33.72 -22.92
CA SER A 346 -34.52 -34.79 -22.33
C SER A 346 -33.93 -36.21 -22.41
N ASP A 347 -32.62 -36.38 -22.58
CA ASP A 347 -31.97 -37.70 -22.73
C ASP A 347 -30.52 -37.78 -22.17
N ALA A 348 -30.14 -36.94 -21.20
CA ALA A 348 -28.82 -37.05 -20.57
C ALA A 348 -28.91 -37.69 -19.17
N ARG A 349 -28.24 -38.84 -19.00
CA ARG A 349 -27.98 -39.44 -17.68
C ARG A 349 -27.37 -38.39 -16.73
N PRO A 350 -27.68 -38.42 -15.42
CA PRO A 350 -27.05 -37.52 -14.46
C PRO A 350 -25.53 -37.68 -14.52
N ARG A 351 -24.82 -36.63 -14.93
CA ARG A 351 -23.40 -36.50 -14.66
C ARG A 351 -23.28 -36.23 -13.15
N THR A 352 -22.30 -36.87 -12.53
CA THR A 352 -21.94 -36.70 -11.12
C THR A 352 -21.00 -35.53 -10.99
N ALA A 353 -21.18 -34.70 -9.94
CA ALA A 353 -20.33 -33.55 -9.64
C ALA A 353 -18.84 -33.86 -9.87
N ALA A 354 -18.13 -32.92 -10.53
CA ALA A 354 -16.71 -33.05 -10.77
C ALA A 354 -16.02 -33.35 -9.43
N ALA A 355 -15.26 -34.45 -9.39
CA ALA A 355 -14.51 -34.84 -8.21
C ALA A 355 -13.54 -33.70 -7.86
N PRO A 356 -13.37 -33.38 -6.56
CA PRO A 356 -12.40 -32.38 -6.15
C PRO A 356 -11.01 -32.76 -6.68
N VAL A 357 -10.31 -31.80 -7.27
CA VAL A 357 -8.96 -31.98 -7.77
C VAL A 357 -8.01 -31.35 -6.77
N SER A 358 -7.24 -32.18 -6.07
CA SER A 358 -6.08 -31.73 -5.28
C SER A 358 -4.82 -32.06 -6.05
N ARG A 359 -3.93 -31.08 -6.24
CA ARG A 359 -2.64 -31.32 -6.89
C ARG A 359 -1.52 -30.86 -5.99
N ARG A 360 -0.42 -31.61 -6.06
CA ARG A 360 0.83 -31.26 -5.41
C ARG A 360 1.74 -30.64 -6.45
N GLY A 361 2.29 -29.46 -6.15
CA GLY A 361 3.34 -28.88 -6.98
C GLY A 361 4.50 -29.86 -7.12
N VAL A 362 4.80 -30.29 -8.34
CA VAL A 362 5.94 -31.15 -8.62
C VAL A 362 7.20 -30.31 -8.43
N SER A 363 8.09 -30.75 -7.54
CA SER A 363 9.42 -30.17 -7.38
C SER A 363 10.22 -30.36 -8.68
N GLY A 364 10.75 -29.27 -9.22
CA GLY A 364 11.95 -29.16 -10.06
C GLY A 364 12.28 -30.27 -11.08
N ASP A 365 12.47 -29.82 -12.32
CA ASP A 365 13.20 -30.46 -13.45
C ASP A 365 12.43 -31.21 -14.55
N GLU A 366 11.12 -31.44 -14.44
CA GLU A 366 10.34 -31.97 -15.58
C GLU A 366 8.96 -31.31 -15.71
N GLY A 367 8.89 -30.17 -16.42
CA GLY A 367 7.72 -29.70 -17.19
C GLY A 367 6.34 -29.57 -16.51
N GLY A 368 6.22 -29.79 -15.20
CA GLY A 368 4.96 -29.70 -14.45
C GLY A 368 4.96 -28.48 -13.52
N GLY A 369 4.07 -27.52 -13.79
CA GLY A 369 3.93 -26.25 -13.06
C GLY A 369 3.50 -26.41 -11.60
N GLY A 370 4.44 -26.75 -10.73
CA GLY A 370 4.28 -26.62 -9.28
C GLY A 370 4.55 -25.19 -8.81
N PHE A 371 3.65 -24.64 -8.01
CA PHE A 371 3.76 -23.34 -7.36
C PHE A 371 4.81 -23.39 -6.22
N ARG A 372 5.64 -22.35 -6.05
CA ARG A 372 6.48 -22.15 -4.86
C ARG A 372 6.47 -20.68 -4.44
N GLY A 373 5.34 -20.24 -3.93
CA GLY A 373 5.20 -18.88 -3.40
C GLY A 373 5.23 -18.83 -1.88
N ALA A 374 5.89 -17.81 -1.32
CA ALA A 374 6.00 -17.63 0.12
C ALA A 374 4.65 -17.23 0.77
N ALA A 375 3.80 -16.48 0.05
CA ALA A 375 2.50 -16.03 0.54
C ALA A 375 1.47 -15.88 -0.60
N PRO A 376 0.91 -16.99 -1.13
CA PRO A 376 -0.08 -16.94 -2.20
C PRO A 376 -1.31 -16.10 -1.84
N ILE A 377 -1.77 -15.29 -2.78
CA ILE A 377 -3.05 -14.60 -2.71
C ILE A 377 -3.82 -14.72 -4.02
N PHE A 378 -5.13 -14.92 -3.92
CA PHE A 378 -6.00 -14.82 -5.07
C PHE A 378 -6.29 -13.34 -5.37
N ARG A 379 -5.93 -12.91 -6.58
CA ARG A 379 -6.30 -11.61 -7.15
C ARG A 379 -7.51 -11.83 -8.06
N ALA A 380 -8.58 -11.07 -7.88
CA ALA A 380 -9.79 -11.21 -8.68
C ALA A 380 -10.22 -9.86 -9.26
N ASN A 381 -10.75 -9.90 -10.47
CA ASN A 381 -11.39 -8.77 -11.14
C ASN A 381 -12.66 -9.26 -11.85
N GLY A 382 -13.82 -8.96 -11.26
CA GLY A 382 -15.07 -9.53 -11.75
C GLY A 382 -15.08 -11.05 -11.60
N GLY A 383 -15.33 -11.74 -12.72
CA GLY A 383 -15.28 -13.21 -12.80
C GLY A 383 -13.89 -13.79 -13.13
N ALA A 384 -12.89 -12.96 -13.45
CA ALA A 384 -11.53 -13.40 -13.74
C ALA A 384 -10.68 -13.37 -12.45
N PHE A 385 -9.74 -14.29 -12.31
CA PHE A 385 -8.82 -14.32 -11.17
C PHE A 385 -7.50 -15.00 -11.52
N VAL A 386 -6.47 -14.70 -10.74
CA VAL A 386 -5.16 -15.37 -10.78
C VAL A 386 -4.70 -15.66 -9.36
N LEU A 387 -3.80 -16.61 -9.21
CA LEU A 387 -2.98 -16.77 -8.02
C LEU A 387 -1.71 -15.96 -8.21
N ASN A 388 -1.35 -15.13 -7.23
CA ASN A 388 -0.16 -14.29 -7.26
C ASN A 388 0.59 -14.48 -5.95
N ASP A 389 1.89 -14.68 -6.01
CA ASP A 389 2.78 -14.50 -4.86
C ASP A 389 3.49 -13.14 -5.00
N PRO A 390 3.03 -12.08 -4.32
CA PRO A 390 3.60 -10.75 -4.47
C PRO A 390 5.08 -10.71 -4.16
N ALA A 391 5.53 -11.48 -3.16
CA ALA A 391 6.90 -11.43 -2.67
C ALA A 391 7.94 -11.84 -3.73
N THR A 392 7.58 -12.82 -4.57
CA THR A 392 8.44 -13.34 -5.66
C THR A 392 8.04 -12.82 -7.03
N GLY A 393 6.85 -12.23 -7.13
CA GLY A 393 6.23 -11.87 -8.40
C GLY A 393 5.62 -13.05 -9.14
N GLU A 394 5.72 -14.29 -8.66
CA GLU A 394 5.16 -15.41 -9.42
C GLU A 394 3.63 -15.28 -9.57
N VAL A 395 3.12 -15.59 -10.78
CA VAL A 395 1.70 -15.50 -11.12
C VAL A 395 1.27 -16.76 -11.85
N TRP A 396 0.08 -17.25 -11.53
CA TRP A 396 -0.54 -18.40 -12.18
C TRP A 396 -1.99 -18.10 -12.53
N ASN A 397 -2.34 -18.38 -13.78
CA ASN A 397 -3.72 -18.43 -14.21
C ASN A 397 -4.33 -19.75 -13.75
N VAL A 398 -5.23 -19.69 -12.75
CA VAL A 398 -5.83 -20.87 -12.12
C VAL A 398 -7.19 -21.15 -12.74
N THR A 399 -7.38 -22.37 -13.21
CA THR A 399 -8.62 -22.89 -13.77
C THR A 399 -9.04 -24.15 -13.02
N ALA A 400 -10.25 -24.65 -13.30
CA ALA A 400 -10.69 -25.95 -12.79
C ALA A 400 -9.72 -27.09 -13.18
N ASP A 401 -9.10 -26.98 -14.36
CA ASP A 401 -8.26 -28.02 -14.95
C ASP A 401 -6.77 -27.87 -14.63
N GLY A 402 -6.31 -26.71 -14.16
CA GLY A 402 -4.86 -26.42 -14.08
C GLY A 402 -4.50 -25.12 -13.38
N ALA A 403 -3.22 -24.96 -13.08
CA ALA A 403 -2.59 -23.66 -12.87
C ALA A 403 -1.53 -23.49 -13.96
N VAL A 404 -1.60 -22.42 -14.73
CA VAL A 404 -0.64 -22.11 -15.80
C VAL A 404 0.22 -20.93 -15.36
N PRO A 405 1.55 -21.08 -15.23
CA PRO A 405 2.44 -19.98 -14.90
C PRO A 405 2.37 -18.85 -15.94
N VAL A 406 2.36 -17.61 -15.47
CA VAL A 406 2.41 -16.39 -16.28
C VAL A 406 3.78 -15.76 -16.07
N SER A 407 4.54 -15.54 -17.15
CA SER A 407 5.94 -15.12 -17.07
C SER A 407 6.13 -13.62 -17.31
N TRP A 408 6.91 -12.96 -16.46
CA TRP A 408 7.36 -11.57 -16.63
C TRP A 408 8.48 -11.40 -17.66
N ALA A 409 9.11 -12.51 -18.09
CA ALA A 409 10.40 -12.49 -18.81
C ALA A 409 10.38 -11.75 -20.15
N GLU A 410 9.23 -11.63 -20.81
CA GLU A 410 9.11 -10.87 -22.07
C GLU A 410 8.99 -9.36 -21.85
N LEU A 411 8.57 -8.92 -20.66
CA LEU A 411 8.29 -7.51 -20.35
C LEU A 411 9.41 -6.85 -19.51
N LEU A 412 10.07 -7.62 -18.64
CA LEU A 412 11.12 -7.14 -17.73
C LEU A 412 12.54 -7.61 -18.14
N GLY A 413 12.71 -8.16 -19.36
CA GLY A 413 13.98 -8.72 -19.83
C GLY A 413 15.14 -7.71 -19.98
N GLU A 414 16.36 -8.21 -19.76
CA GLU A 414 17.68 -7.55 -19.58
C GLU A 414 18.22 -6.66 -20.73
N ASN A 415 17.39 -6.03 -21.57
CA ASN A 415 17.87 -5.16 -22.67
C ASN A 415 16.90 -4.04 -23.11
N ASN A 416 15.98 -3.58 -22.26
CA ASN A 416 15.12 -2.43 -22.60
C ASN A 416 15.81 -1.07 -22.34
N ASP A 417 17.01 -0.88 -22.91
CA ASP A 417 17.62 0.44 -23.14
C ASP A 417 16.94 1.21 -24.30
N ALA A 418 15.94 0.59 -24.95
CA ALA A 418 15.02 1.30 -25.81
C ALA A 418 13.96 2.01 -24.97
N ALA A 419 14.35 3.12 -24.33
CA ALA A 419 13.42 4.20 -24.06
C ALA A 419 12.73 4.53 -25.40
N LEU A 420 11.46 4.15 -25.55
CA LEU A 420 10.59 4.75 -26.56
C LEU A 420 10.49 6.22 -26.18
N ALA A 421 11.37 7.03 -26.75
CA ALA A 421 11.33 8.47 -26.69
C ALA A 421 10.01 8.95 -27.33
N LEU A 422 8.97 9.11 -26.52
CA LEU A 422 7.90 10.04 -26.82
C LEU A 422 8.44 11.44 -26.54
N GLU A 423 8.96 12.09 -27.58
CA GLU A 423 9.15 13.54 -27.52
C GLU A 423 7.81 14.19 -27.16
N PRO A 424 7.75 15.06 -26.14
CA PRO A 424 6.53 15.79 -25.80
C PRO A 424 6.14 16.67 -27.00
N GLY A 425 5.02 16.33 -27.63
CA GLY A 425 4.41 17.17 -28.66
C GLY A 425 4.05 18.53 -28.07
N MET A 426 4.87 19.54 -28.35
CA MET A 426 4.47 20.93 -28.13
C MET A 426 3.18 21.20 -28.94
N PRO A 427 2.16 21.84 -28.34
CA PRO A 427 0.96 22.21 -29.08
C PRO A 427 1.31 23.28 -30.10
N SER A 428 1.21 22.94 -31.39
CA SER A 428 1.36 23.90 -32.46
C SER A 428 0.12 24.79 -32.53
N GLU A 429 0.20 25.98 -31.95
CA GLU A 429 -0.63 27.10 -32.40
C GLU A 429 -0.20 27.45 -33.83
N ARG A 430 -1.07 27.16 -34.80
CA ARG A 430 -0.97 27.75 -36.14
C ARG A 430 -2.36 28.18 -36.60
N GLY A 431 -2.60 29.48 -36.49
CA GLY A 431 -3.68 30.16 -37.19
C GLY A 431 -3.51 30.03 -38.73
N PRO A 432 -4.60 30.16 -39.49
CA PRO A 432 -4.57 29.96 -40.94
C PRO A 432 -4.00 31.21 -41.59
N ASP A 433 -2.85 31.09 -42.26
CA ASP A 433 -2.51 31.79 -43.50
C ASP A 433 -1.01 31.66 -43.77
N SER A 434 -0.62 30.73 -44.65
CA SER A 434 0.50 30.87 -45.60
C SER A 434 0.61 29.66 -46.56
N PRO A 435 1.04 29.85 -47.83
CA PRO A 435 0.74 28.95 -48.95
C PRO A 435 1.75 27.79 -49.15
N PRO A 436 1.41 26.74 -49.94
CA PRO A 436 2.10 25.46 -49.91
C PRO A 436 3.40 25.42 -50.73
N ALA A 437 4.44 24.82 -50.12
CA ALA A 437 5.69 24.47 -50.79
C ALA A 437 5.62 23.10 -51.48
N ARG A 438 6.24 23.01 -52.66
CA ARG A 438 6.23 21.86 -53.59
C ARG A 438 7.24 20.78 -53.18
N ARG A 439 6.89 19.53 -53.51
CA ARG A 439 7.71 18.32 -53.39
C ARG A 439 8.92 18.30 -54.35
N ALA A 440 9.99 17.64 -53.93
CA ALA A 440 11.01 17.06 -54.80
C ALA A 440 11.26 15.57 -54.43
N PRO A 441 11.65 14.67 -55.37
CA PRO A 441 11.71 13.22 -55.22
C PRO A 441 13.13 12.67 -54.91
N PRO A 442 13.30 11.34 -54.69
CA PRO A 442 14.49 10.73 -54.07
C PRO A 442 15.60 10.41 -55.09
N SER A 443 16.82 10.09 -54.62
CA SER A 443 17.94 9.68 -55.49
C SER A 443 18.80 8.58 -54.88
N THR A 444 19.32 7.77 -55.80
CA THR A 444 19.83 6.41 -55.75
C THR A 444 21.36 6.30 -55.66
N THR A 445 21.81 5.05 -55.51
CA THR A 445 23.15 4.45 -55.35
C THR A 445 24.17 4.60 -56.50
N ALA A 446 25.48 4.61 -56.14
CA ALA A 446 26.73 4.12 -56.82
C ALA A 446 27.30 4.85 -58.09
N PRO A 447 28.55 4.60 -58.62
CA PRO A 447 29.91 4.27 -58.09
C PRO A 447 31.11 5.06 -58.77
N ASP A 448 32.38 4.64 -58.48
CA ASP A 448 33.69 4.75 -59.23
C ASP A 448 34.64 6.00 -59.21
N ALA A 449 35.89 5.76 -58.71
CA ALA A 449 37.30 6.15 -59.10
C ALA A 449 37.68 7.56 -59.70
N PRO A 450 38.98 7.99 -59.89
CA PRO A 450 40.33 7.57 -59.41
C PRO A 450 41.24 8.73 -58.86
N ALA A 451 42.51 8.41 -58.49
CA ALA A 451 43.58 9.30 -57.95
C ALA A 451 44.35 10.17 -59.00
N PRO A 452 45.24 11.13 -58.61
CA PRO A 452 46.72 10.90 -58.63
C PRO A 452 47.55 11.80 -57.61
N PRO A 453 48.90 12.00 -57.71
CA PRO A 453 49.97 11.13 -57.20
C PRO A 453 51.07 11.85 -56.35
N GLY A 454 52.07 11.11 -55.83
CA GLY A 454 53.47 11.61 -55.80
C GLY A 454 54.38 11.29 -54.60
N SER A 455 55.46 10.55 -54.91
CA SER A 455 56.80 10.51 -54.26
C SER A 455 56.92 9.69 -52.95
N GLY A 456 57.75 8.65 -52.79
CA GLY A 456 58.85 8.09 -53.59
C GLY A 456 60.08 7.91 -52.69
N ALA A 457 60.44 6.67 -52.31
CA ALA A 457 61.81 6.24 -51.97
C ALA A 457 61.87 4.74 -51.59
N GLN A 458 62.35 3.94 -52.55
CA GLN A 458 63.37 2.87 -52.45
C GLN A 458 63.35 1.85 -51.28
N ASN A 459 63.24 0.58 -51.69
CA ASN A 459 63.52 -0.66 -50.94
C ASN A 459 65.04 -0.86 -50.77
N PRO A 460 65.52 -1.62 -49.77
CA PRO A 460 65.91 -2.99 -50.11
C PRO A 460 65.67 -4.06 -49.01
N GLU A 461 65.05 -5.15 -49.45
CA GLU A 461 65.25 -6.56 -49.13
C GLU A 461 66.26 -6.98 -48.02
N SER A 462 65.79 -7.68 -46.98
CA SER A 462 66.56 -8.76 -46.29
C SER A 462 65.73 -9.58 -45.27
N GLN A 463 65.56 -10.87 -45.60
CA GLN A 463 65.49 -12.09 -44.76
C GLN A 463 64.36 -12.34 -43.72
N PRO A 464 63.90 -13.61 -43.60
CA PRO A 464 62.85 -14.00 -42.65
C PRO A 464 63.46 -14.31 -41.28
N SER A 465 63.04 -13.58 -40.25
CA SER A 465 63.35 -13.92 -38.85
C SER A 465 62.19 -14.69 -38.22
N ARG A 466 62.54 -15.91 -37.78
CA ARG A 466 61.84 -16.81 -36.84
C ARG A 466 60.64 -16.22 -36.10
N ALA A 467 59.50 -16.89 -36.25
CA ALA A 467 58.40 -16.81 -35.28
C ALA A 467 58.92 -17.22 -33.90
N VAL A 468 58.99 -16.24 -32.99
CA VAL A 468 59.00 -16.50 -31.56
C VAL A 468 57.58 -16.93 -31.22
N ALA A 469 57.42 -18.14 -30.70
CA ALA A 469 56.16 -18.57 -30.10
C ALA A 469 55.87 -17.65 -28.91
N SER A 470 54.96 -16.70 -29.09
CA SER A 470 54.30 -16.01 -28.00
C SER A 470 53.66 -17.09 -27.12
N GLY A 471 54.06 -17.17 -25.84
CA GLY A 471 53.27 -17.91 -24.86
C GLY A 471 51.81 -17.42 -24.88
N PRO A 472 50.84 -18.22 -24.42
CA PRO A 472 49.44 -17.82 -24.43
C PRO A 472 49.32 -16.45 -23.76
N GLN A 473 48.91 -15.43 -24.53
CA GLN A 473 48.66 -14.12 -23.97
C GLN A 473 47.56 -14.30 -22.92
N ARG A 474 47.88 -14.00 -21.65
CA ARG A 474 46.86 -13.88 -20.61
C ARG A 474 46.02 -12.66 -20.98
N GLU A 475 44.86 -12.88 -21.59
CA GLU A 475 43.94 -11.79 -21.87
C GLU A 475 43.46 -11.16 -20.55
N PRO A 476 43.42 -9.82 -20.47
CA PRO A 476 43.07 -9.11 -19.25
C PRO A 476 41.60 -9.31 -18.89
N LEU A 477 41.33 -9.55 -17.60
CA LEU A 477 39.99 -9.43 -17.03
C LEU A 477 39.64 -7.95 -16.94
N GLN A 478 38.59 -7.53 -17.63
CA GLN A 478 38.12 -6.15 -17.69
C GLN A 478 37.03 -5.93 -16.63
N PRO A 479 37.28 -5.09 -15.61
CA PRO A 479 36.28 -4.82 -14.59
C PRO A 479 35.12 -3.98 -15.13
N SER A 480 33.94 -4.22 -14.56
CA SER A 480 32.72 -3.47 -14.85
C SER A 480 32.42 -2.47 -13.73
N GLY A 481 31.54 -1.51 -14.02
CA GLY A 481 31.04 -0.56 -13.01
C GLY A 481 30.20 -1.26 -11.94
N VAL A 482 30.11 -0.63 -10.77
CA VAL A 482 29.32 -1.12 -9.63
C VAL A 482 28.20 -0.13 -9.36
N GLY A 483 26.96 -0.60 -9.37
CA GLY A 483 25.79 0.11 -8.84
C GLY A 483 25.75 0.00 -7.32
N VAL A 484 25.32 1.06 -6.65
CA VAL A 484 25.17 1.10 -5.20
C VAL A 484 23.83 1.73 -4.84
N VAL A 485 23.03 0.99 -4.07
CA VAL A 485 21.75 1.44 -3.54
C VAL A 485 21.82 1.44 -2.02
N VAL A 486 21.43 2.56 -1.42
CA VAL A 486 21.39 2.72 0.03
C VAL A 486 19.95 2.61 0.50
N ASP A 487 19.64 1.57 1.26
CA ASP A 487 18.39 1.46 1.99
C ASP A 487 18.63 1.88 3.44
N ALA A 488 18.40 3.16 3.69
CA ALA A 488 18.51 3.75 5.01
C ALA A 488 17.42 3.24 5.97
N ALA A 489 16.28 2.75 5.49
CA ALA A 489 15.23 2.21 6.36
C ALA A 489 15.62 0.85 6.95
N SER A 490 16.28 -0.01 6.16
CA SER A 490 16.81 -1.30 6.64
C SER A 490 18.25 -1.22 7.18
N GLY A 491 18.95 -0.11 6.95
CA GLY A 491 20.34 0.07 7.35
C GLY A 491 21.30 -0.77 6.50
N THR A 492 20.95 -0.96 5.22
CA THR A 492 21.72 -1.78 4.29
C THR A 492 22.19 -0.98 3.08
N ILE A 493 23.29 -1.42 2.50
CA ILE A 493 23.84 -0.91 1.26
C ILE A 493 23.97 -2.12 0.31
N SER A 494 23.20 -2.09 -0.75
CA SER A 494 23.20 -3.09 -1.81
C SER A 494 24.13 -2.67 -2.93
N LEU A 495 24.90 -3.62 -3.42
CA LEU A 495 25.76 -3.49 -4.59
C LEU A 495 25.23 -4.39 -5.68
N ASP A 496 25.27 -3.92 -6.91
CA ASP A 496 25.00 -4.68 -8.13
C ASP A 496 26.08 -4.39 -9.17
N TRP A 497 26.42 -5.37 -10.02
CA TRP A 497 27.40 -5.15 -11.09
C TRP A 497 27.22 -6.13 -12.26
N PRO A 498 27.48 -5.71 -13.51
CA PRO A 498 27.53 -6.63 -14.64
C PRO A 498 28.70 -7.62 -14.59
N ASP A 499 28.65 -8.65 -15.44
CA ASP A 499 29.79 -9.53 -15.69
C ASP A 499 31.06 -8.73 -16.03
N PHE A 500 32.21 -9.21 -15.56
CA PHE A 500 33.50 -8.62 -15.92
C PHE A 500 33.89 -9.18 -17.27
N GLY A 501 34.27 -8.31 -18.20
CA GLY A 501 34.63 -8.72 -19.56
C GLY A 501 35.85 -9.64 -19.55
N SER A 502 35.70 -10.87 -20.03
CA SER A 502 36.82 -11.81 -20.16
C SER A 502 36.57 -12.84 -21.24
N ALA A 503 37.64 -13.28 -21.91
CA ALA A 503 37.59 -14.45 -22.78
C ALA A 503 37.57 -15.77 -21.99
N ALA A 504 38.03 -15.75 -20.73
CA ALA A 504 37.97 -16.89 -19.82
C ALA A 504 36.75 -16.77 -18.88
N PRO A 505 36.14 -17.88 -18.46
CA PRO A 505 34.99 -17.82 -17.56
C PRO A 505 35.39 -17.19 -16.22
N VAL A 506 34.64 -16.17 -15.80
CA VAL A 506 34.76 -15.61 -14.46
C VAL A 506 34.30 -16.67 -13.45
N LEU A 507 35.18 -17.00 -12.52
CA LEU A 507 34.96 -18.08 -11.56
C LEU A 507 34.21 -17.58 -10.33
N GLY A 508 34.43 -16.33 -9.95
CA GLY A 508 33.66 -15.68 -8.89
C GLY A 508 34.06 -14.24 -8.61
N TYR A 509 33.46 -13.69 -7.57
CA TYR A 509 33.52 -12.29 -7.18
C TYR A 509 33.65 -12.12 -5.66
N PHE A 510 34.38 -11.08 -5.26
CA PHE A 510 34.40 -10.56 -3.90
C PHE A 510 33.88 -9.12 -3.89
N ALA A 511 32.97 -8.79 -3.00
CA ALA A 511 32.58 -7.41 -2.73
C ALA A 511 33.31 -6.92 -1.48
N GLN A 512 33.86 -5.71 -1.50
CA GLN A 512 34.65 -5.16 -0.41
C GLN A 512 34.12 -3.79 0.01
N ARG A 513 33.94 -3.59 1.31
CA ARG A 513 33.65 -2.30 1.96
C ARG A 513 34.92 -1.74 2.59
N LEU A 514 35.18 -0.45 2.38
CA LEU A 514 36.32 0.28 2.93
C LEU A 514 35.82 1.50 3.71
N ALA A 515 36.19 1.60 4.98
CA ALA A 515 35.95 2.79 5.80
C ALA A 515 36.89 3.96 5.42
N PRO A 516 36.61 5.19 5.90
CA PRO A 516 37.50 6.33 5.71
C PRO A 516 38.92 6.01 6.20
N GLY A 517 39.92 6.23 5.36
CA GLY A 517 41.33 5.95 5.67
C GLY A 517 41.79 4.52 5.42
N GLU A 518 40.91 3.57 5.11
CA GLU A 518 41.32 2.22 4.72
C GLU A 518 41.85 2.18 3.28
N HIS A 519 42.74 1.24 2.98
CA HIS A 519 43.33 1.06 1.66
C HIS A 519 42.85 -0.24 1.02
N GLN A 520 42.57 -0.18 -0.28
CA GLN A 520 42.20 -1.36 -1.05
C GLN A 520 43.35 -2.38 -1.10
N THR A 521 43.00 -3.66 -1.00
CA THR A 521 43.95 -4.77 -1.18
C THR A 521 43.43 -5.66 -2.29
N ALA A 522 44.20 -5.83 -3.35
CA ALA A 522 43.75 -6.60 -4.52
C ALA A 522 43.66 -8.10 -4.23
N CYS A 523 42.69 -8.76 -4.85
CA CYS A 523 42.66 -10.22 -4.90
C CYS A 523 43.76 -10.74 -5.84
N SER A 524 44.21 -11.97 -5.63
CA SER A 524 45.28 -12.57 -6.43
C SER A 524 45.03 -14.03 -6.75
N VAL A 525 45.55 -14.51 -7.88
CA VAL A 525 45.41 -15.90 -8.33
C VAL A 525 46.80 -16.52 -8.51
N ALA A 526 47.09 -17.59 -7.77
CA ALA A 526 48.35 -18.30 -7.85
C ALA A 526 48.47 -19.11 -9.16
N SER A 527 49.67 -19.55 -9.50
CA SER A 527 49.91 -20.41 -10.68
C SER A 527 49.17 -21.75 -10.63
N THR A 528 48.73 -22.18 -9.44
CA THR A 528 47.92 -23.38 -9.21
C THR A 528 46.41 -23.14 -9.43
N GLY A 529 46.00 -21.90 -9.70
CA GLY A 529 44.59 -21.49 -9.78
C GLY A 529 43.96 -21.17 -8.41
N ALA A 530 44.71 -21.25 -7.32
CA ALA A 530 44.22 -20.88 -5.99
C ALA A 530 44.06 -19.36 -5.88
N VAL A 531 42.89 -18.92 -5.40
CA VAL A 531 42.50 -17.51 -5.29
C VAL A 531 42.69 -17.05 -3.85
N THR A 532 43.32 -15.89 -3.67
CA THR A 532 43.42 -15.20 -2.37
C THR A 532 42.52 -13.96 -2.40
N PRO A 533 41.52 -13.88 -1.50
CA PRO A 533 40.60 -12.74 -1.45
C PRO A 533 41.31 -11.45 -1.00
N PRO A 534 40.69 -10.28 -1.26
CA PRO A 534 41.02 -9.02 -0.59
C PRO A 534 40.99 -9.17 0.95
N THR A 535 41.68 -8.28 1.65
CA THR A 535 41.63 -8.21 3.13
C THR A 535 40.65 -7.13 3.60
N GLY A 536 40.18 -7.22 4.84
CA GLY A 536 39.23 -6.25 5.43
C GLY A 536 37.80 -6.78 5.41
N ASP A 537 36.84 -5.87 5.28
CA ASP A 537 35.42 -6.19 5.25
C ASP A 537 34.99 -6.63 3.84
N VAL A 538 34.96 -7.95 3.63
CA VAL A 538 34.84 -8.59 2.31
C VAL A 538 33.78 -9.69 2.35
N LEU A 539 32.91 -9.71 1.36
CA LEU A 539 31.94 -10.76 1.09
C LEU A 539 32.38 -11.56 -0.14
N ASP A 540 32.58 -12.87 0.03
CA ASP A 540 32.67 -13.81 -1.10
C ASP A 540 31.26 -14.14 -1.55
N VAL A 541 30.91 -13.70 -2.75
CA VAL A 541 29.57 -13.88 -3.31
C VAL A 541 29.55 -14.95 -4.40
N GLY A 542 30.66 -15.68 -4.59
CA GLY A 542 30.81 -16.68 -5.63
C GLY A 542 30.48 -16.09 -7.00
N ARG A 543 29.49 -16.65 -7.69
CA ARG A 543 29.06 -16.15 -9.02
C ARG A 543 27.90 -15.18 -8.97
N ALA A 544 27.48 -14.71 -7.80
CA ALA A 544 26.46 -13.67 -7.74
C ALA A 544 26.99 -12.35 -8.33
N ARG A 545 26.06 -11.50 -8.72
CA ARG A 545 26.29 -10.17 -9.27
C ARG A 545 25.74 -9.07 -8.37
N SER A 546 25.50 -9.43 -7.12
CA SER A 546 25.05 -8.54 -6.08
C SER A 546 25.64 -8.92 -4.73
N ALA A 547 25.73 -7.93 -3.85
CA ALA A 547 26.14 -8.09 -2.46
C ALA A 547 25.38 -7.09 -1.58
N ILE A 548 25.07 -7.46 -0.34
CA ILE A 548 24.40 -6.58 0.60
C ILE A 548 25.27 -6.43 1.85
N PHE A 549 25.60 -5.19 2.19
CA PHE A 549 26.29 -4.83 3.42
C PHE A 549 25.31 -4.20 4.41
N GLY A 550 25.09 -4.84 5.56
CA GLY A 550 24.40 -4.24 6.69
C GLY A 550 25.36 -3.56 7.67
N GLY A 551 24.80 -2.93 8.71
CA GLY A 551 25.55 -2.46 9.88
C GLY A 551 25.37 -0.97 10.15
N ALA A 552 26.37 -0.37 10.80
CA ALA A 552 26.33 1.04 11.22
C ALA A 552 26.18 2.00 10.02
N PRO A 553 25.60 3.20 10.22
CA PRO A 553 25.54 4.23 9.20
C PRO A 553 26.95 4.59 8.70
N PRO A 554 27.08 5.05 7.43
CA PRO A 554 28.36 5.50 6.92
C PRO A 554 28.97 6.55 7.87
N PRO A 555 30.23 6.39 8.30
CA PRO A 555 30.90 7.38 9.13
C PRO A 555 31.16 8.67 8.33
N ASP A 556 31.61 9.73 9.00
CA ASP A 556 32.07 10.95 8.33
C ASP A 556 33.16 10.62 7.28
N GLY A 557 32.90 10.97 6.02
CA GLY A 557 33.75 10.59 4.88
C GLY A 557 33.26 9.37 4.07
N GLY A 558 32.22 8.68 4.55
CA GLY A 558 31.50 7.63 3.83
C GLY A 558 32.19 6.27 3.78
N TYR A 559 31.48 5.28 3.25
CA TYR A 559 32.06 4.00 2.85
C TYR A 559 32.47 4.04 1.37
N ARG A 560 33.52 3.31 1.01
CA ARG A 560 33.85 3.02 -0.39
C ARG A 560 33.65 1.55 -0.66
N PHE A 561 33.02 1.24 -1.79
CA PHE A 561 32.72 -0.12 -2.21
C PHE A 561 33.42 -0.46 -3.50
N MET A 562 33.92 -1.68 -3.61
CA MET A 562 34.51 -2.20 -4.83
C MET A 562 34.26 -3.68 -4.98
N VAL A 563 34.30 -4.14 -6.22
CA VAL A 563 34.07 -5.54 -6.58
C VAL A 563 35.30 -6.09 -7.27
N TRP A 564 35.75 -7.27 -6.84
CA TRP A 564 36.88 -8.00 -7.41
C TRP A 564 36.37 -9.24 -8.13
N GLY A 565 36.56 -9.31 -9.44
CA GLY A 565 36.31 -10.53 -10.23
C GLY A 565 37.59 -11.34 -10.39
N TYR A 566 37.47 -12.66 -10.47
CA TYR A 566 38.62 -13.53 -10.75
C TYR A 566 38.30 -14.68 -11.72
N THR A 567 39.31 -15.03 -12.53
CA THR A 567 39.34 -16.22 -13.39
C THR A 567 40.39 -17.20 -12.86
N ALA A 568 40.63 -18.31 -13.59
CA ALA A 568 41.70 -19.25 -13.23
C ALA A 568 43.12 -18.64 -13.26
N THR A 569 43.30 -17.45 -13.86
CA THR A 569 44.63 -16.87 -14.09
C THR A 569 44.75 -15.37 -13.82
N ALA A 570 43.64 -14.69 -13.52
CA ALA A 570 43.61 -13.23 -13.35
C ALA A 570 42.63 -12.82 -12.25
N CYS A 571 42.92 -11.68 -11.61
CA CYS A 571 41.99 -10.96 -10.76
C CYS A 571 42.03 -9.47 -11.14
N ALA A 572 40.87 -8.82 -11.15
CA ALA A 572 40.72 -7.40 -11.42
C ALA A 572 39.67 -6.80 -10.49
N GLY A 573 39.82 -5.53 -10.14
CA GLY A 573 38.89 -4.79 -9.28
C GLY A 573 38.20 -3.68 -10.07
N SER A 574 36.94 -3.41 -9.74
CA SER A 574 36.20 -2.24 -10.21
C SER A 574 36.82 -0.94 -9.70
N GLU A 575 36.38 0.18 -10.28
CA GLU A 575 36.52 1.46 -9.58
C GLU A 575 35.72 1.44 -8.28
N ALA A 576 36.20 2.20 -7.28
CA ALA A 576 35.53 2.29 -6.00
C ALA A 576 34.40 3.32 -6.03
N VAL A 577 33.21 2.94 -5.60
CA VAL A 577 32.06 3.84 -5.46
C VAL A 577 31.96 4.32 -4.02
N THR A 578 31.79 5.63 -3.83
CA THR A 578 31.71 6.23 -2.48
C THR A 578 30.24 6.47 -2.10
N VAL A 579 29.83 5.94 -0.95
CA VAL A 579 28.56 6.23 -0.30
C VAL A 579 28.82 7.14 0.89
N LEU A 580 28.30 8.37 0.82
CA LEU A 580 28.38 9.32 1.92
C LEU A 580 27.19 9.14 2.88
N PRO A 581 27.35 9.44 4.18
CA PRO A 581 26.20 9.47 5.08
C PRO A 581 25.19 10.51 4.63
N ALA A 582 23.91 10.20 4.87
CA ALA A 582 22.88 11.21 4.79
C ALA A 582 23.18 12.31 5.83
N PRO A 583 23.08 13.60 5.46
CA PRO A 583 23.41 14.68 6.38
C PRO A 583 22.52 14.61 7.62
N VAL A 584 23.13 14.75 8.80
CA VAL A 584 22.38 14.89 10.05
C VAL A 584 21.52 16.15 9.94
N PRO A 585 20.21 16.06 10.21
CA PRO A 585 19.33 17.22 10.09
C PRO A 585 19.77 18.37 11.00
N SER A 586 19.51 19.61 10.56
CA SER A 586 19.71 20.78 11.39
C SER A 586 18.65 20.88 12.51
N ALA A 587 18.84 21.81 13.45
CA ALA A 587 17.85 22.08 14.50
C ALA A 587 16.49 22.43 13.88
N VAL A 588 15.40 21.90 14.43
CA VAL A 588 14.05 22.23 13.95
C VAL A 588 13.71 23.64 14.40
N ALA A 589 13.83 24.62 13.51
CA ALA A 589 13.62 26.04 13.84
C ALA A 589 12.14 26.42 13.90
N ASP A 590 11.28 25.75 13.11
CA ASP A 590 9.85 26.04 13.03
C ASP A 590 9.04 24.73 13.07
N VAL A 591 8.06 24.67 13.97
CA VAL A 591 7.19 23.51 14.18
C VAL A 591 5.83 23.61 13.48
N GLY A 592 5.52 24.75 12.85
CA GLY A 592 4.28 24.93 12.09
C GLY A 592 2.99 24.71 12.88
N GLY A 593 3.05 24.81 14.21
CA GLY A 593 1.98 24.34 15.09
C GLY A 593 0.82 25.32 15.28
N ALA A 594 -0.39 24.78 15.44
CA ALA A 594 -1.61 25.54 15.72
C ALA A 594 -2.51 24.81 16.72
N MET A 595 -3.29 25.59 17.48
CA MET A 595 -4.36 25.03 18.32
C MET A 595 -5.54 24.60 17.43
N THR A 596 -6.02 23.37 17.60
CA THR A 596 -7.09 22.79 16.78
C THR A 596 -8.01 21.87 17.59
N TRP A 597 -9.20 21.60 17.07
CA TRP A 597 -10.12 20.64 17.66
C TRP A 597 -9.76 19.20 17.26
N VAL A 598 -9.66 18.32 18.25
CA VAL A 598 -9.50 16.86 18.10
C VAL A 598 -10.65 16.21 18.89
N GLY A 599 -11.74 15.92 18.20
CA GLY A 599 -12.99 15.53 18.84
C GLY A 599 -13.51 16.65 19.77
N THR A 600 -13.69 16.33 21.05
CA THR A 600 -14.09 17.29 22.10
C THR A 600 -12.91 17.98 22.80
N ARG A 601 -11.68 17.82 22.31
CA ARG A 601 -10.48 18.42 22.91
C ARG A 601 -9.95 19.53 22.03
N TYR A 602 -9.47 20.60 22.65
CA TYR A 602 -8.77 21.69 21.98
C TYR A 602 -7.27 21.54 22.26
N GLU A 603 -6.51 21.14 21.25
CA GLU A 603 -5.15 20.60 21.39
C GLU A 603 -4.16 21.38 20.52
N TYR A 604 -2.90 21.45 20.96
CA TYR A 604 -1.82 21.97 20.12
C TYR A 604 -1.33 20.89 19.14
N ARG A 605 -1.54 21.09 17.85
CA ARG A 605 -1.06 20.19 16.80
C ARG A 605 0.15 20.81 16.11
N ILE A 606 1.26 20.08 16.07
CA ILE A 606 2.49 20.47 15.37
C ILE A 606 2.63 19.72 14.05
N ALA A 607 3.30 20.35 13.10
CA ALA A 607 3.70 19.75 11.83
C ALA A 607 5.08 20.33 11.47
N PRO A 608 6.16 19.77 12.01
CA PRO A 608 7.50 20.33 11.86
C PRO A 608 7.90 20.59 10.42
N ALA A 609 8.40 21.80 10.15
CA ALA A 609 8.93 22.16 8.85
C ALA A 609 10.34 21.57 8.70
N GLY A 610 10.65 20.97 7.54
CA GLY A 610 11.99 20.45 7.26
C GLY A 610 12.04 19.05 6.63
N GLY A 611 10.90 18.37 6.49
CA GLY A 611 10.80 17.15 5.68
C GLY A 611 11.60 15.95 6.20
N ALA A 612 12.05 15.96 7.45
CA ALA A 612 12.70 14.81 8.05
C ALA A 612 11.72 13.63 8.15
N ALA A 613 12.22 12.42 7.91
CA ALA A 613 11.44 11.20 7.93
C ALA A 613 10.94 10.84 9.34
N LEU A 614 11.73 11.18 10.37
CA LEU A 614 11.41 10.97 11.77
C LEU A 614 11.75 12.21 12.60
N TYR A 615 10.97 12.40 13.66
CA TYR A 615 11.23 13.38 14.70
C TYR A 615 11.19 12.71 16.06
N GLU A 616 12.02 13.18 16.97
CA GLU A 616 11.91 12.86 18.38
C GLU A 616 11.40 14.07 19.16
N LEU A 617 10.44 13.83 20.04
CA LEU A 617 9.83 14.81 20.92
C LEU A 617 10.01 14.39 22.37
N GLN A 618 10.35 15.32 23.24
CA GLN A 618 10.40 15.05 24.66
C GLN A 618 9.82 16.22 25.44
N ARG A 619 9.04 15.90 26.47
CA ARG A 619 8.46 16.89 27.37
C ARG A 619 9.55 17.64 28.13
N LEU A 620 9.28 18.91 28.42
CA LEU A 620 10.01 19.71 29.39
C LEU A 620 9.10 20.06 30.57
N ASP A 621 9.65 20.09 31.78
CA ASP A 621 8.94 20.60 32.95
C ASP A 621 8.97 22.14 33.04
N THR A 622 8.47 22.68 34.16
CA THR A 622 8.43 24.11 34.43
C THR A 622 9.82 24.76 34.56
N GLU A 623 10.85 23.98 34.87
CA GLU A 623 12.25 24.42 34.95
C GLU A 623 12.98 24.26 33.61
N ARG A 624 12.28 23.76 32.58
CA ARG A 624 12.79 23.36 31.26
C ARG A 624 13.72 22.15 31.28
N GLU A 625 13.61 21.32 32.29
CA GLU A 625 14.33 20.06 32.34
C GLU A 625 13.55 18.96 31.60
N PRO A 626 14.23 18.07 30.85
CA PRO A 626 13.56 17.00 30.11
C PRO A 626 12.88 15.99 31.05
N VAL A 627 11.64 15.63 30.75
CA VAL A 627 10.85 14.67 31.52
C VAL A 627 10.39 13.52 30.62
N GLY A 628 10.50 12.29 31.13
CA GLY A 628 10.15 11.08 30.39
C GLY A 628 11.18 10.71 29.33
N GLU A 629 10.89 9.67 28.53
CA GLU A 629 11.73 9.28 27.40
C GLU A 629 11.35 10.07 26.13
N PRO A 630 12.28 10.30 25.20
CA PRO A 630 11.96 10.79 23.87
C PRO A 630 10.95 9.88 23.15
N VAL A 631 9.94 10.48 22.55
CA VAL A 631 8.91 9.80 21.76
C VAL A 631 9.14 10.09 20.28
N VAL A 632 9.16 9.03 19.47
CA VAL A 632 9.36 9.13 18.03
C VAL A 632 8.01 9.31 17.32
N PHE A 633 7.94 10.22 16.36
CA PHE A 633 6.79 10.39 15.48
C PHE A 633 7.20 10.80 14.06
N SER A 634 6.25 10.67 13.13
CA SER A 634 6.40 11.11 11.74
C SER A 634 5.21 11.99 11.33
N GLY A 635 5.46 13.09 10.61
CA GLY A 635 4.41 13.98 10.13
C GLY A 635 3.88 14.92 11.21
N ALA A 636 2.56 14.98 11.39
CA ALA A 636 1.91 15.85 12.36
C ALA A 636 1.62 15.10 13.67
N ALA A 637 1.74 15.79 14.80
CA ALA A 637 1.52 15.21 16.12
C ALA A 637 0.83 16.19 17.08
N VAL A 638 0.23 15.64 18.13
CA VAL A 638 -0.25 16.39 19.29
C VAL A 638 0.72 16.10 20.44
N PRO A 639 1.62 17.04 20.81
CA PRO A 639 2.65 16.79 21.81
C PRO A 639 2.09 16.23 23.12
N ARG A 640 0.99 16.81 23.61
CA ARG A 640 0.34 16.39 24.87
C ARG A 640 -0.09 14.92 24.86
N GLU A 641 -0.59 14.42 23.73
CA GLU A 641 -0.99 13.01 23.60
C GLU A 641 0.21 12.07 23.59
N LEU A 642 1.32 12.49 22.97
CA LEU A 642 2.56 11.72 22.93
C LEU A 642 3.27 11.66 24.30
N THR A 643 3.22 12.76 25.05
CA THR A 643 3.94 12.90 26.33
C THR A 643 3.09 12.58 27.56
N GLY A 644 1.77 12.40 27.38
CA GLY A 644 0.84 12.14 28.48
C GLY A 644 0.61 13.35 29.38
N ASP A 645 0.74 14.56 28.84
CA ASP A 645 0.56 15.80 29.61
C ASP A 645 -0.89 16.02 30.06
N VAL A 646 -1.05 16.72 31.19
CA VAL A 646 -2.36 17.08 31.74
C VAL A 646 -3.00 18.23 30.94
N PHE A 647 -4.32 18.25 30.91
CA PHE A 647 -5.07 19.37 30.35
C PHE A 647 -5.02 20.59 31.27
N GLY A 648 -5.20 21.79 30.71
CA GLY A 648 -5.23 23.05 31.45
C GLY A 648 -3.92 23.82 31.48
N GLU A 649 -2.82 23.23 31.00
CA GLU A 649 -1.51 23.88 30.89
C GLU A 649 -0.98 23.85 29.44
N PRO A 650 -0.19 24.87 29.01
CA PRO A 650 0.51 24.80 27.72
C PRO A 650 1.62 23.75 27.77
N VAL A 651 1.64 22.85 26.79
CA VAL A 651 2.70 21.85 26.67
C VAL A 651 4.01 22.52 26.24
N VAL A 652 5.09 22.23 26.97
CA VAL A 652 6.46 22.66 26.67
C VAL A 652 7.28 21.41 26.35
N PHE A 653 8.01 21.43 25.23
CA PHE A 653 8.71 20.24 24.73
C PHE A 653 9.96 20.63 23.94
N ARG A 654 10.89 19.69 23.82
CA ARG A 654 11.99 19.75 22.87
C ARG A 654 11.77 18.79 21.71
N LEU A 655 12.27 19.16 20.54
CA LEU A 655 12.10 18.46 19.28
C LEU A 655 13.43 18.37 18.54
N ARG A 656 13.71 17.25 17.88
CA ARG A 656 14.81 17.13 16.91
C ARG A 656 14.41 16.30 15.71
N ALA A 657 14.98 16.63 14.56
CA ALA A 657 14.81 15.87 13.32
C ALA A 657 15.86 14.75 13.24
N CYS A 658 15.46 13.59 12.75
CA CYS A 658 16.33 12.43 12.63
C CYS A 658 16.31 11.85 11.21
N THR A 659 17.48 11.36 10.79
CA THR A 659 17.61 10.53 9.59
C THR A 659 17.63 9.07 10.00
N VAL A 660 16.84 8.24 9.32
CA VAL A 660 16.71 6.80 9.59
C VAL A 660 17.97 6.07 9.10
N TRP A 661 18.49 5.12 9.90
CA TRP A 661 19.47 4.12 9.47
C TRP A 661 19.21 2.77 10.17
N GLY A 662 18.35 1.93 9.61
CA GLY A 662 17.96 0.67 10.25
C GLY A 662 17.29 0.92 11.61
N ALA A 663 17.80 0.27 12.66
CA ALA A 663 17.34 0.50 14.04
C ALA A 663 17.93 1.77 14.68
N ASP A 664 18.97 2.36 14.07
CA ASP A 664 19.67 3.52 14.59
C ASP A 664 19.19 4.80 13.89
N ALA A 665 19.12 5.91 14.61
CA ALA A 665 18.74 7.21 14.05
C ALA A 665 19.85 8.22 14.27
N ALA A 666 20.27 8.90 13.20
CA ALA A 666 21.19 10.02 13.30
C ALA A 666 20.37 11.30 13.46
N CYS A 667 20.30 11.81 14.70
CA CYS A 667 19.46 12.96 15.03
C CYS A 667 20.25 14.27 15.12
N GLY A 668 19.62 15.33 14.61
CA GLY A 668 20.07 16.70 14.77
C GLY A 668 20.03 17.21 16.21
N PRO A 669 20.46 18.46 16.44
CA PRO A 669 20.36 19.10 17.74
C PRO A 669 18.90 19.32 18.16
N TRP A 670 18.67 19.28 19.48
CA TRP A 670 17.38 19.63 20.08
C TRP A 670 17.06 21.11 19.93
N SER A 671 15.78 21.42 19.69
CA SER A 671 15.20 22.76 19.79
C SER A 671 13.97 22.75 20.69
N GLU A 672 13.79 23.79 21.51
CA GLU A 672 12.68 23.90 22.46
C GLU A 672 11.50 24.68 21.87
N HIS A 673 10.29 24.24 22.21
CA HIS A 673 9.02 24.77 21.72
C HIS A 673 7.97 24.74 22.83
N ALA A 674 6.94 25.58 22.69
CA ALA A 674 5.81 25.62 23.60
C ALA A 674 4.52 25.89 22.84
N ALA A 675 3.41 25.27 23.29
CA ALA A 675 2.09 25.60 22.79
C ALA A 675 1.73 27.05 23.14
N PRO A 676 1.06 27.78 22.22
CA PRO A 676 0.67 29.17 22.46
C PRO A 676 -0.47 29.29 23.48
N GLN A 677 -1.22 28.21 23.72
CA GLN A 677 -2.34 28.14 24.65
C GLN A 677 -2.39 26.76 25.32
N PRO A 678 -3.05 26.64 26.48
CA PRO A 678 -3.30 25.35 27.11
C PRO A 678 -4.11 24.43 26.20
N SER A 679 -3.80 23.14 26.26
CA SER A 679 -4.71 22.14 25.71
C SER A 679 -5.87 21.91 26.69
N LEU A 680 -7.09 21.79 26.18
CA LEU A 680 -8.31 21.78 26.98
C LEU A 680 -9.20 20.58 26.63
N ASP A 681 -9.73 19.91 27.64
CA ASP A 681 -10.77 18.88 27.48
C ASP A 681 -12.15 19.49 27.71
N PHE A 682 -13.08 19.26 26.77
CA PHE A 682 -14.49 19.66 26.90
C PHE A 682 -15.41 18.44 27.10
N THR A 683 -14.84 17.27 27.37
CA THR A 683 -15.62 16.05 27.55
C THR A 683 -16.47 16.12 28.82
N LEU A 684 -17.78 15.99 28.65
CA LEU A 684 -18.75 15.87 29.74
C LEU A 684 -19.19 14.39 29.82
N PRO A 685 -18.68 13.60 30.79
CA PRO A 685 -19.02 12.18 30.88
C PRO A 685 -20.52 11.98 31.14
N GLY A 686 -21.14 11.05 30.43
CA GLY A 686 -22.57 10.76 30.57
C GLY A 686 -23.49 11.88 30.10
N LEU A 687 -23.03 12.73 29.17
CA LEU A 687 -23.84 13.81 28.61
C LEU A 687 -25.07 13.27 27.88
N VAL A 688 -26.26 13.67 28.31
CA VAL A 688 -27.55 13.29 27.71
C VAL A 688 -28.48 14.51 27.67
N TYR A 689 -29.27 14.65 26.60
CA TYR A 689 -30.37 15.63 26.51
C TYR A 689 -31.74 14.95 26.59
N SER A 690 -32.66 15.54 27.36
CA SER A 690 -34.06 15.12 27.47
C SER A 690 -34.98 16.15 26.84
N GLU A 691 -35.56 15.83 25.68
CA GLU A 691 -36.55 16.70 25.02
C GLU A 691 -37.77 16.95 25.91
N GLU A 692 -38.26 15.92 26.62
CA GLU A 692 -39.42 16.03 27.52
C GLU A 692 -39.21 17.11 28.60
N ARG A 693 -37.98 17.22 29.11
CA ARG A 693 -37.64 18.12 30.23
C ARG A 693 -36.94 19.40 29.80
N GLY A 694 -36.50 19.52 28.55
CA GLY A 694 -35.59 20.59 28.13
C GLY A 694 -34.31 20.60 28.97
N GLU A 695 -33.76 19.43 29.26
CA GLU A 695 -32.70 19.26 30.26
C GLU A 695 -31.50 18.50 29.70
N TRP A 696 -30.31 19.07 29.89
CA TRP A 696 -29.03 18.41 29.73
C TRP A 696 -28.57 17.86 31.07
N THR A 697 -28.02 16.65 31.09
CA THR A 697 -27.44 16.02 32.30
C THR A 697 -26.05 15.46 32.00
N TRP A 698 -25.16 15.46 32.98
CA TRP A 698 -23.81 14.89 32.90
C TRP A 698 -23.32 14.45 34.29
N VAL A 699 -22.27 13.63 34.33
CA VAL A 699 -21.71 13.05 35.56
C VAL A 699 -20.72 13.99 36.25
N ALA A 700 -19.84 14.65 35.48
CA ALA A 700 -18.83 15.56 36.00
C ALA A 700 -18.44 16.62 34.96
N LEU A 701 -17.89 17.75 35.41
CA LEU A 701 -17.24 18.73 34.54
C LEU A 701 -15.82 18.25 34.17
N PRO A 702 -15.28 18.65 33.02
CA PRO A 702 -13.93 18.26 32.61
C PRO A 702 -12.86 18.85 33.53
N ASP A 703 -11.85 18.06 33.86
CA ASP A 703 -10.69 18.49 34.64
C ASP A 703 -9.63 19.12 33.73
N ASN A 704 -9.38 20.40 33.94
CA ASN A 704 -8.42 21.20 33.18
C ASN A 704 -7.48 21.94 34.15
N ALA A 705 -6.93 21.23 35.14
CA ALA A 705 -5.96 21.75 36.11
C ALA A 705 -6.42 23.06 36.79
N GLY A 706 -7.71 23.12 37.16
CA GLY A 706 -8.31 24.29 37.82
C GLY A 706 -8.95 25.32 36.89
N GLN A 707 -8.87 25.17 35.57
CA GLN A 707 -9.64 25.99 34.63
C GLN A 707 -11.13 25.62 34.71
N SER A 708 -11.96 26.52 35.25
CA SER A 708 -13.38 26.24 35.44
C SER A 708 -14.15 26.23 34.12
N ALA A 709 -14.93 25.18 33.89
CA ALA A 709 -15.89 25.11 32.80
C ALA A 709 -17.15 25.90 33.13
N ARG A 710 -17.59 26.74 32.19
CA ARG A 710 -18.89 27.43 32.25
C ARG A 710 -19.82 26.81 31.22
N VAL A 711 -20.97 26.32 31.66
CA VAL A 711 -21.95 25.64 30.81
C VAL A 711 -23.21 26.49 30.70
N LEU A 712 -23.71 26.65 29.48
CA LEU A 712 -24.96 27.34 29.17
C LEU A 712 -25.81 26.47 28.24
N CYS A 713 -27.09 26.28 28.55
CA CYS A 713 -28.03 25.60 27.67
C CYS A 713 -29.03 26.59 27.07
N MET A 714 -29.32 26.44 25.78
CA MET A 714 -30.21 27.33 25.03
C MET A 714 -30.80 26.63 23.81
N GLY A 715 -31.84 27.22 23.22
CA GLY A 715 -32.33 26.83 21.89
C GLY A 715 -31.61 27.62 20.79
N ARG A 716 -31.44 27.03 19.61
CA ARG A 716 -30.80 27.66 18.43
C ARG A 716 -31.46 28.98 18.01
N SER A 717 -32.76 29.11 18.26
CA SER A 717 -33.63 30.23 17.89
C SER A 717 -34.21 31.01 19.08
N GLY A 718 -33.91 30.59 20.32
CA GLY A 718 -34.44 31.20 21.55
C GLY A 718 -33.52 32.27 22.15
N PRO A 719 -34.02 33.15 23.04
CA PRO A 719 -33.16 33.99 23.85
C PRO A 719 -32.24 33.13 24.72
N ALA A 720 -30.98 33.54 24.89
CA ALA A 720 -30.04 32.83 25.74
C ALA A 720 -30.60 32.73 27.18
N GLY A 721 -31.02 31.54 27.59
CA GLY A 721 -31.28 31.26 28.99
C GLY A 721 -29.98 31.43 29.77
N GLN A 722 -29.97 32.30 30.78
CA GLN A 722 -28.88 32.35 31.75
C GLN A 722 -29.19 31.37 32.88
N VAL A 723 -28.41 30.29 32.98
CA VAL A 723 -28.15 29.64 34.27
C VAL A 723 -26.67 29.29 34.33
N GLU A 724 -26.00 29.87 35.32
CA GLU A 724 -24.65 29.50 35.75
C GLU A 724 -24.80 28.39 36.81
N ILE A 725 -24.49 27.15 36.38
CA ILE A 725 -24.21 25.89 37.09
C ILE A 725 -24.99 25.55 38.38
N ALA A 726 -25.65 24.39 38.33
CA ALA A 726 -25.68 23.40 39.42
C ALA A 726 -24.97 22.13 38.93
N ASP A 727 -24.29 21.39 39.82
CA ASP A 727 -23.53 20.19 39.47
C ASP A 727 -24.40 19.15 38.72
N GLY A 728 -24.02 18.83 37.49
CA GLY A 728 -24.54 17.68 36.74
C GLY A 728 -25.74 17.93 35.83
N TYR A 729 -26.28 19.15 35.70
CA TYR A 729 -27.36 19.42 34.74
C TYR A 729 -27.50 20.89 34.30
N CYS A 730 -28.19 21.12 33.17
CA CYS A 730 -28.61 22.44 32.69
C CYS A 730 -30.01 22.38 32.09
N ARG A 731 -30.92 23.28 32.50
CA ARG A 731 -32.30 23.37 31.96
C ARG A 731 -32.52 24.65 31.17
N THR A 732 -33.15 24.52 30.02
CA THR A 732 -33.48 25.63 29.13
C THR A 732 -34.74 26.40 29.51
N GLY A 733 -35.53 25.89 30.47
CA GLY A 733 -36.81 26.48 30.91
C GLY A 733 -37.99 26.19 29.97
N GLU A 734 -37.72 26.01 28.67
CA GLU A 734 -38.64 25.52 27.64
C GLU A 734 -38.04 24.28 26.97
N ALA A 735 -38.87 23.28 26.66
CA ALA A 735 -38.45 22.07 25.95
C ALA A 735 -38.15 22.38 24.47
N PHE A 736 -36.92 22.13 24.04
CA PHE A 736 -36.54 22.20 22.62
C PHE A 736 -36.44 20.80 22.04
N ALA A 737 -36.73 20.65 20.75
CA ALA A 737 -36.35 19.45 20.01
C ALA A 737 -34.82 19.28 20.04
N SER A 738 -34.32 18.04 20.03
CA SER A 738 -32.90 17.72 20.15
C SER A 738 -32.04 18.44 19.11
N GLY A 739 -32.52 18.61 17.88
CA GLY A 739 -31.81 19.34 16.83
C GLY A 739 -31.68 20.86 17.05
N ASP A 740 -32.48 21.42 17.97
CA ASP A 740 -32.49 22.84 18.32
C ASP A 740 -31.91 23.12 19.70
N ALA A 741 -31.74 22.11 20.55
CA ALA A 741 -31.10 22.24 21.85
C ALA A 741 -29.58 22.38 21.68
N ILE A 742 -28.98 23.39 22.31
CA ILE A 742 -27.55 23.66 22.31
C ILE A 742 -27.03 23.70 23.75
N LEU A 743 -25.97 22.96 24.01
CA LEU A 743 -25.14 23.09 25.21
C LEU A 743 -23.81 23.77 24.83
N ARG A 744 -23.61 24.99 25.32
CA ARG A 744 -22.39 25.77 25.14
C ARG A 744 -21.49 25.59 26.36
N VAL A 745 -20.30 25.05 26.14
CA VAL A 745 -19.27 24.89 27.15
C VAL A 745 -18.14 25.89 26.86
N ARG A 746 -17.77 26.70 27.84
CA ARG A 746 -16.65 27.65 27.75
C ARG A 746 -15.59 27.35 28.81
N ILE A 747 -14.34 27.16 28.38
CA ILE A 747 -13.18 26.89 29.24
C ILE A 747 -12.04 27.79 28.78
N ALA A 748 -11.42 28.55 29.69
CA ALA A 748 -10.32 29.48 29.38
C ALA A 748 -10.55 30.40 28.16
N GLY A 749 -11.80 30.78 27.89
CA GLY A 749 -12.20 31.63 26.76
C GLY A 749 -12.50 30.89 25.44
N VAL A 750 -12.14 29.61 25.33
CA VAL A 750 -12.49 28.72 24.21
C VAL A 750 -13.91 28.18 24.39
N VAL A 751 -14.65 28.05 23.30
CA VAL A 751 -16.09 27.69 23.31
C VAL A 751 -16.35 26.46 22.43
N LEU A 752 -17.06 25.48 22.96
CA LEU A 752 -17.63 24.35 22.23
C LEU A 752 -19.15 24.39 22.35
N ASP A 753 -19.84 24.29 21.21
CA ASP A 753 -21.30 24.14 21.17
C ASP A 753 -21.64 22.68 20.80
N ILE A 754 -22.49 22.04 21.59
CA ILE A 754 -22.95 20.66 21.42
C ILE A 754 -24.44 20.69 21.11
N VAL A 755 -24.88 19.97 20.07
CA VAL A 755 -26.29 19.90 19.67
C VAL A 755 -26.94 18.66 20.29
N GLY A 756 -28.19 18.77 20.74
CA GLY A 756 -28.91 17.67 21.39
C GLY A 756 -29.08 16.43 20.51
N SER A 757 -29.10 16.59 19.18
CA SER A 757 -29.14 15.47 18.24
C SER A 757 -27.87 14.61 18.25
N ASP A 758 -26.78 15.13 18.79
CA ASP A 758 -25.48 14.45 18.79
C ASP A 758 -25.32 13.53 20.01
N ARG A 759 -26.33 13.42 20.90
CA ARG A 759 -26.26 12.72 22.20
C ARG A 759 -27.52 12.02 22.66
#